data_AF-A0A2N7VWQ9-F1
#
_entry.id   AF-A0A2N7VWQ9-F1
#
_cell.length_a   1.000
_cell.length_b   1.000
_cell.length_c   1.000
_cell.angle_alpha   90.00
_cell.angle_beta   90.00
_cell.angle_gamma   90.00
#
_symmetry.space_group_name_H-M   'P 1'
#
loop_
_entity.id
_entity.type
_entity.pdbx_description
1 polymer ?
#
loop_
_entity_poly.entity_id
_entity_poly.type
_entity_poly.pdbx_seq_one_letter_code
_entity_poly.pdbx_strand_id
1 'polypeptide(L)'
;MADLPDGLSLDEVAERRGRGAVNRVKRQTSRSFGAIVRANVFTRFNALLGTLCAVVLVVGPWQDALFGGVLITNSLIGIVQEWRAKRQLDRLALLHQPRARVRRAGQTIEVHPDDIVKDDLIAVERGDQIVVDGVVWAANGLEIDESLLTGESEPQTKTPESEVQSGSFVVAGQGWYRATRVGQQAWAHQLAAQVRRFVPPHSELNAGINRILRYVCWAIMPLSTLMVATQLLRGASLDEALLFSAGGVAGMVPEGLVLLTSVALAIGAVRLAQRGTLMQELPAIETLARVDVICLDKTGTLTEGVPVMERLERLGANPDVDEALAALVLSDPAPNATLRAIAASCTARPEWHTVHAIPFSSARKWAGASFIWHGTWILGAPDVMLGDSASADDLRRTVSAYAREGRRVLLLARSGSAFAGDRLPDELAPVALVLLAERVRADAPTTAAYFAAQGVSLKVISGDHADTAAEVARRAGIEAAGDGVDARALPEGAGQLGELMERETVFGRVSPQQKEAMVAALRGRGHVVAMIGDGVNDLLALKEADIGIAMGSGSGAAASVAQAVLIDDRFASLPSIVNEGRRVIGNVERVANLFVTKTVYVMLLAFAVGVADLAFPFLPRHLTLVGSLTIGIPAFFLSLEPTAERARRGFVERVLRFTVPAGVLAAIATFAAYSVTLSYLHGTLDAARSAATVTLLGIALWIVALLVRPLTRLRIAIVAAMAVSFALVSSTAPLRAFFALEPLPLRIWLGAIGTIVLACSALRGITTRADVILDSAESPDPPSALSAARAWLALWRRHKVLVPVSALLFCGSAWLFLGVLEDVLSKDPLMQADLIVYRTLQNIRVPYLDSWMTGMSELGDAAVVVPVVLVVLSWFVWHRRWRAAIYWLAAVGGAEVIVKLLKLALHRTRPNPFASGVESFSFPSSHATLAVVTYGFLAFLLCEGQRHRLRTAIVLVTAVAVSLIAASRLYLGVHWVSDVVAGLSFGLAWVTVLAVGYSLQPIQPIGAKRLMGIVALTLLAGAALHMAKRHHADVALYRRLERTERMTATQWRGGAWRTLPVGRVAVVGRIDEPFSVQWAATARTIERVMQAQGWRAARSDPAWPAVPASGDERATPAIALKFHEGAAPAMAFVRIADEAHDTLLVLRLWPAADLVLRSPRHGTVPLWTGTVTRESPATAFAWSFSVPSINEDFTAPAAAFARPFADAQSVTRDDPASAAFRRWDGRVWLLCTAVLSDASGDRTRQYSPSGACG
;
A
#
# COMPACT_ATOMS: atom_id res chain seq x y z
N MET A 1 26.14 -65.49 -15.96
CA MET A 1 26.92 -64.31 -16.40
C MET A 1 28.40 -64.59 -16.17
N ALA A 2 29.05 -65.37 -17.03
CA ALA A 2 30.38 -65.93 -16.73
C ALA A 2 31.58 -65.07 -17.15
N ASP A 3 31.41 -64.01 -17.96
CA ASP A 3 32.50 -63.10 -18.37
C ASP A 3 32.10 -61.63 -18.21
N LEU A 4 32.20 -61.09 -16.99
CA LEU A 4 32.08 -59.64 -16.73
C LEU A 4 33.49 -59.03 -16.63
N PRO A 5 33.81 -57.96 -17.38
CA PRO A 5 35.11 -57.30 -17.30
C PRO A 5 35.34 -56.70 -15.91
N ASP A 6 36.60 -56.50 -15.51
CA ASP A 6 36.97 -55.96 -14.19
C ASP A 6 36.55 -54.49 -13.97
N GLY A 7 36.04 -53.82 -15.01
CA GLY A 7 35.67 -52.41 -14.95
C GLY A 7 36.89 -51.50 -14.90
N LEU A 8 36.70 -50.24 -14.49
CA LEU A 8 37.76 -49.23 -14.48
C LEU A 8 38.72 -49.41 -13.28
N SER A 9 40.00 -49.12 -13.49
CA SER A 9 40.99 -48.97 -12.42
C SER A 9 40.84 -47.64 -11.68
N LEU A 10 41.39 -47.54 -10.47
CA LEU A 10 41.32 -46.30 -9.67
C LEU A 10 42.04 -45.11 -10.36
N ASP A 11 43.12 -45.38 -11.08
CA ASP A 11 43.88 -44.36 -11.82
C ASP A 11 43.08 -43.83 -13.02
N GLU A 12 42.42 -44.71 -13.76
CA GLU A 12 41.52 -44.35 -14.87
C GLU A 12 40.31 -43.52 -14.42
N VAL A 13 39.80 -43.79 -13.22
CA VAL A 13 38.72 -42.99 -12.60
C VAL A 13 39.25 -41.60 -12.21
N ALA A 14 40.46 -41.51 -11.65
CA ALA A 14 41.08 -40.24 -11.29
C ALA A 14 41.36 -39.37 -12.54
N GLU A 15 41.84 -39.97 -13.62
CA GLU A 15 42.07 -39.30 -14.91
C GLU A 15 40.77 -38.72 -15.49
N ARG A 16 39.69 -39.50 -15.51
CA ARG A 16 38.37 -39.05 -15.99
C ARG A 16 37.78 -37.94 -15.12
N ARG A 17 37.97 -38.01 -13.80
CA ARG A 17 37.61 -36.93 -12.87
C ARG A 17 38.38 -35.64 -13.18
N GLY A 18 39.69 -35.74 -13.45
CA GLY A 18 40.54 -34.61 -13.84
C GLY A 18 40.08 -33.93 -15.14
N ARG A 19 39.55 -34.71 -16.09
CA ARG A 19 38.97 -34.22 -17.35
C ARG A 19 37.54 -33.69 -17.23
N GLY A 20 36.92 -33.78 -16.04
CA GLY A 20 35.53 -33.39 -15.84
C GLY A 20 34.51 -34.35 -16.46
N ALA A 21 34.92 -35.55 -16.90
CA ALA A 21 34.05 -36.60 -17.43
C ALA A 21 33.35 -37.38 -16.31
N VAL A 22 32.76 -36.64 -15.38
CA VAL A 22 32.12 -37.13 -14.16
C VAL A 22 30.68 -36.67 -14.14
N ASN A 23 29.80 -37.47 -13.53
CA ASN A 23 28.37 -37.19 -13.42
C ASN A 23 28.04 -36.08 -12.41
N ARG A 24 28.87 -35.03 -12.32
CA ARG A 24 28.59 -33.85 -11.48
C ARG A 24 27.83 -32.82 -12.27
N VAL A 25 26.56 -32.67 -11.95
CA VAL A 25 25.77 -31.52 -12.36
C VAL A 25 25.65 -30.57 -11.17
N LYS A 26 25.94 -29.28 -11.36
CA LYS A 26 25.69 -28.26 -10.32
C LYS A 26 24.19 -28.20 -10.05
N ARG A 27 23.71 -28.99 -9.09
CA ARG A 27 22.34 -28.87 -8.58
C ARG A 27 22.25 -27.51 -7.88
N GLN A 28 21.58 -26.54 -8.51
CA GLN A 28 21.22 -25.28 -7.86
C GLN A 28 20.08 -25.56 -6.87
N THR A 29 20.38 -26.23 -5.76
CA THR A 29 19.40 -26.44 -4.68
C THR A 29 19.25 -25.21 -3.80
N SER A 30 20.18 -24.26 -3.85
CA SER A 30 20.13 -23.06 -3.02
C SER A 30 20.93 -21.87 -3.59
N ARG A 31 20.61 -20.67 -3.12
CA ARG A 31 21.34 -19.43 -3.45
C ARG A 31 22.79 -19.50 -2.94
N SER A 32 23.74 -19.01 -3.74
CA SER A 32 25.13 -18.87 -3.30
C SER A 32 25.26 -17.85 -2.17
N PHE A 33 26.33 -17.91 -1.36
CA PHE A 33 26.57 -16.91 -0.31
C PHE A 33 26.55 -15.47 -0.86
N GLY A 34 27.18 -15.23 -2.01
CA GLY A 34 27.13 -13.92 -2.67
C GLY A 34 25.72 -13.52 -3.11
N ALA A 35 24.89 -14.47 -3.56
CA ALA A 35 23.50 -14.20 -3.88
C ALA A 35 22.64 -13.90 -2.63
N ILE A 36 22.94 -14.56 -1.49
CA ILE A 36 22.31 -14.29 -0.18
C ILE A 36 22.65 -12.88 0.29
N VAL A 37 23.93 -12.51 0.27
CA VAL A 37 24.37 -11.14 0.63
C VAL A 37 23.69 -10.12 -0.26
N ARG A 38 23.70 -10.32 -1.59
CA ARG A 38 23.07 -9.38 -2.51
C ARG A 38 21.55 -9.25 -2.27
N ALA A 39 20.87 -10.36 -2.00
CA ALA A 39 19.43 -10.37 -1.78
C ALA A 39 19.00 -9.68 -0.48
N ASN A 40 19.84 -9.72 0.56
CA ASN A 40 19.55 -9.08 1.84
C ASN A 40 20.03 -7.61 1.89
N VAL A 41 21.10 -7.25 1.18
CA VAL A 41 21.67 -5.90 1.18
C VAL A 41 21.05 -5.00 0.12
N PHE A 42 20.93 -5.45 -1.13
CA PHE A 42 20.46 -4.62 -2.25
C PHE A 42 18.96 -4.78 -2.48
N THR A 43 18.17 -4.46 -1.46
CA THR A 43 16.71 -4.39 -1.56
C THR A 43 16.26 -2.96 -1.89
N ARG A 44 15.10 -2.81 -2.55
CA ARG A 44 14.49 -1.47 -2.79
C ARG A 44 14.29 -0.70 -1.47
N PHE A 45 13.99 -1.42 -0.40
CA PHE A 45 13.82 -0.90 0.94
C PHE A 45 15.14 -0.38 1.52
N ASN A 46 16.21 -1.18 1.44
CA ASN A 46 17.54 -0.77 1.90
C ASN A 46 18.09 0.39 1.09
N ALA A 47 17.76 0.48 -0.20
CA ALA A 47 18.11 1.63 -1.03
C ALA A 47 17.40 2.90 -0.55
N LEU A 48 16.10 2.84 -0.25
CA LEU A 48 15.34 3.97 0.30
C LEU A 48 15.90 4.42 1.66
N LEU A 49 16.03 3.49 2.62
CA LEU A 49 16.58 3.80 3.95
C LEU A 49 18.03 4.26 3.89
N GLY A 50 18.85 3.64 3.05
CA GLY A 50 20.24 4.01 2.85
C GLY A 50 20.37 5.44 2.32
N THR A 51 19.50 5.81 1.37
CA THR A 51 19.44 7.18 0.84
C THR A 51 19.02 8.17 1.93
N LEU A 52 17.98 7.85 2.72
CA LEU A 52 17.54 8.71 3.84
C LEU A 52 18.61 8.83 4.93
N CYS A 53 19.30 7.72 5.25
CA CYS A 53 20.40 7.69 6.21
C CYS A 53 21.56 8.56 5.73
N ALA A 54 21.93 8.46 4.45
CA ALA A 54 22.96 9.31 3.86
C ALA A 54 22.59 10.80 3.95
N VAL A 55 21.33 11.16 3.64
CA VAL A 55 20.84 12.54 3.80
C VAL A 55 20.97 13.00 5.25
N VAL A 56 20.53 12.20 6.23
CA VAL A 56 20.61 12.56 7.66
C VAL A 56 22.05 12.68 8.15
N LEU A 57 22.97 11.82 7.69
CA LEU A 57 24.39 11.87 8.05
C LEU A 57 25.10 13.10 7.48
N VAL A 58 24.68 13.59 6.31
CA VAL A 58 25.22 14.81 5.69
C VAL A 58 24.70 16.06 6.41
N VAL A 59 23.44 16.02 6.83
CA VAL A 59 22.68 17.23 7.17
C VAL A 59 22.45 17.40 8.68
N GLY A 60 22.45 16.32 9.47
CA GLY A 60 22.08 16.33 10.87
C GLY A 60 23.05 15.60 11.80
N PRO A 61 22.74 15.57 13.11
CA PRO A 61 23.53 14.82 14.08
C PRO A 61 23.55 13.33 13.74
N TRP A 62 24.71 12.69 13.86
CA TRP A 62 24.85 11.26 13.55
C TRP A 62 23.92 10.37 14.39
N GLN A 63 23.48 10.83 15.58
CA GLN A 63 22.50 10.12 16.41
C GLN A 63 21.12 10.02 15.75
N ASP A 64 20.75 10.96 14.89
CA ASP A 64 19.47 10.93 14.18
C ASP A 64 19.49 9.93 13.01
N ALA A 65 20.67 9.49 12.58
CA ALA A 65 20.86 8.39 11.63
C ALA A 65 20.82 6.98 12.29
N LEU A 66 20.43 6.87 13.57
CA LEU A 66 20.40 5.58 14.31
C LEU A 66 19.54 4.51 13.62
N PHE A 67 18.51 4.90 12.87
CA PHE A 67 17.73 3.97 12.04
C PHE A 67 18.58 3.27 10.95
N GLY A 68 19.69 3.89 10.51
CA GLY A 68 20.69 3.24 9.66
C GLY A 68 21.39 2.06 10.35
N GLY A 69 21.53 2.09 11.67
CA GLY A 69 22.01 0.94 12.45
C GLY A 69 21.03 -0.25 12.38
N VAL A 70 19.72 0.04 12.36
CA VAL A 70 18.67 -0.97 12.17
C VAL A 70 18.79 -1.61 10.78
N LEU A 71 19.05 -0.82 9.73
CA LEU A 71 19.30 -1.31 8.37
C LEU A 71 20.46 -2.31 8.31
N ILE A 72 21.61 -1.98 8.93
CA ILE A 72 22.80 -2.84 8.96
C ILE A 72 22.50 -4.12 9.75
N THR A 73 21.92 -3.97 10.95
CA THR A 73 21.61 -5.09 11.84
C THR A 73 20.62 -6.06 11.20
N ASN A 74 19.57 -5.55 10.57
CA ASN A 74 18.58 -6.33 9.83
C ASN A 74 19.23 -7.10 8.67
N SER A 75 20.07 -6.44 7.87
CA SER A 75 20.78 -7.08 6.77
C SER A 75 21.73 -8.18 7.26
N LEU A 76 22.47 -7.92 8.35
CA LEU A 76 23.37 -8.90 8.97
C LEU A 76 22.61 -10.11 9.51
N ILE A 77 21.51 -9.88 10.25
CA ILE A 77 20.65 -10.94 10.79
C ILE A 77 20.11 -11.81 9.64
N GLY A 78 19.62 -11.20 8.55
CA GLY A 78 19.14 -11.91 7.37
C GLY A 78 20.20 -12.78 6.72
N ILE A 79 21.40 -12.22 6.48
CA ILE A 79 22.53 -12.97 5.90
C ILE A 79 22.92 -14.14 6.80
N VAL A 80 23.09 -13.91 8.10
CA VAL A 80 23.51 -14.95 9.05
C VAL A 80 22.46 -16.06 9.14
N GLN A 81 21.18 -15.70 9.19
CA GLN A 81 20.09 -16.68 9.33
C GLN A 81 19.86 -17.47 8.04
N GLU A 82 19.84 -16.82 6.87
CA GLU A 82 19.70 -17.51 5.59
C GLU A 82 20.91 -18.42 5.32
N TRP A 83 22.13 -17.96 5.67
CA TRP A 83 23.33 -18.79 5.56
C TRP A 83 23.33 -20.00 6.50
N ARG A 84 22.95 -19.82 7.78
CA ARG A 84 22.83 -20.93 8.73
C ARG A 84 21.78 -21.95 8.29
N ALA A 85 20.61 -21.47 7.85
CA ALA A 85 19.54 -22.32 7.34
C ALA A 85 19.99 -23.12 6.12
N LYS A 86 20.62 -22.47 5.14
CA LYS A 86 21.24 -23.14 3.98
C LYS A 86 22.19 -24.25 4.41
N ARG A 87 23.13 -23.96 5.31
CA ARG A 87 24.14 -24.94 5.74
C ARG A 87 23.53 -26.16 6.43
N GLN A 88 22.43 -25.97 7.17
CA GLN A 88 21.71 -27.08 7.79
C GLN A 88 20.92 -27.89 6.77
N LEU A 89 20.25 -27.24 5.83
CA LEU A 89 19.53 -27.91 4.75
C LEU A 89 20.47 -28.70 3.83
N ASP A 90 21.61 -28.12 3.43
CA ASP A 90 22.62 -28.79 2.60
C ASP A 90 23.16 -30.06 3.29
N ARG A 91 23.33 -30.04 4.62
CA ARG A 91 23.77 -31.22 5.39
C ARG A 91 22.72 -32.33 5.42
N LEU A 92 21.44 -31.95 5.54
CA LEU A 92 20.34 -32.91 5.60
C LEU A 92 20.02 -33.51 4.23
N ALA A 93 20.14 -32.73 3.15
CA ALA A 93 19.96 -33.20 1.77
C ALA A 93 21.03 -34.21 1.32
N LEU A 94 22.20 -34.25 1.96
CA LEU A 94 23.27 -35.21 1.66
C LEU A 94 23.00 -36.62 2.22
N LEU A 95 22.02 -36.78 3.12
CA LEU A 95 21.81 -38.04 3.85
C LEU A 95 20.94 -39.07 3.10
N HIS A 96 20.29 -38.73 1.98
CA HIS A 96 19.29 -39.60 1.32
C HIS A 96 19.40 -39.61 -0.21
N GLN A 97 20.60 -39.79 -0.76
CA GLN A 97 20.74 -40.04 -2.21
C GLN A 97 20.97 -41.54 -2.47
N PRO A 98 20.19 -42.16 -3.38
CA PRO A 98 20.40 -43.57 -3.74
C PRO A 98 21.81 -43.76 -4.30
N ARG A 99 22.48 -44.82 -3.88
CA ARG A 99 23.85 -45.15 -4.32
C ARG A 99 23.80 -46.00 -5.58
N ALA A 100 24.73 -45.74 -6.49
CA ALA A 100 24.90 -46.55 -7.69
C ALA A 100 25.93 -47.65 -7.42
N ARG A 101 25.68 -48.86 -7.91
CA ARG A 101 26.63 -49.98 -7.84
C ARG A 101 27.46 -50.01 -9.10
N VAL A 102 28.78 -49.87 -8.97
CA VAL A 102 29.72 -49.85 -10.09
C VAL A 102 30.79 -50.91 -9.90
N ARG A 103 31.24 -51.52 -11.00
CA ARG A 103 32.36 -52.45 -10.99
C ARG A 103 33.65 -51.70 -11.32
N ARG A 104 34.62 -51.73 -10.40
CA ARG A 104 35.94 -51.11 -10.51
C ARG A 104 37.00 -52.06 -9.96
N ALA A 105 38.10 -52.27 -10.68
CA ALA A 105 39.17 -53.20 -10.32
C ALA A 105 38.69 -54.61 -9.88
N GLY A 106 37.70 -55.16 -10.59
CA GLY A 106 37.13 -56.48 -10.35
C GLY A 106 36.11 -56.56 -9.21
N GLN A 107 35.94 -55.48 -8.44
CA GLN A 107 35.03 -55.43 -7.30
C GLN A 107 33.80 -54.56 -7.59
N THR A 108 32.64 -54.99 -7.11
CA THR A 108 31.41 -54.17 -7.11
C THR A 108 31.42 -53.28 -5.88
N ILE A 109 31.52 -51.98 -6.09
CA ILE A 109 31.50 -50.97 -5.02
C ILE A 109 30.30 -50.04 -5.18
N GLU A 110 29.76 -49.57 -4.06
CA GLU A 110 28.75 -48.52 -4.07
C GLU A 110 29.40 -47.14 -4.15
N VAL A 111 28.95 -46.33 -5.09
CA VAL A 111 29.40 -44.95 -5.27
C VAL A 111 28.22 -44.00 -5.29
N HIS A 112 28.48 -42.73 -4.95
CA HIS A 112 27.48 -41.70 -5.15
C HIS A 112 27.22 -41.52 -6.66
N PRO A 113 25.98 -41.23 -7.10
CA PRO A 113 25.68 -40.96 -8.51
C PRO A 113 26.60 -39.89 -9.14
N ASP A 114 26.94 -38.86 -8.36
CA ASP A 114 27.87 -37.80 -8.79
C ASP A 114 29.33 -38.26 -8.95
N ASP A 115 29.68 -39.45 -8.46
CA ASP A 115 31.01 -40.03 -8.55
C ASP A 115 31.16 -41.03 -9.71
N ILE A 116 30.08 -41.27 -10.46
CA ILE A 116 30.06 -42.05 -11.70
C ILE A 116 30.85 -41.27 -12.76
N VAL A 117 31.78 -41.95 -13.42
CA VAL A 117 32.55 -41.40 -14.54
C VAL A 117 32.12 -42.06 -15.85
N LYS A 118 32.46 -41.42 -16.97
CA LYS A 118 32.28 -42.04 -18.28
C LYS A 118 32.99 -43.40 -18.33
N ASP A 119 32.37 -44.38 -18.96
CA ASP A 119 32.81 -45.78 -19.09
C ASP A 119 32.74 -46.64 -17.82
N ASP A 120 32.21 -46.15 -16.69
CA ASP A 120 31.91 -47.01 -15.54
C ASP A 120 30.94 -48.13 -15.95
N LEU A 121 31.18 -49.35 -15.45
CA LEU A 121 30.26 -50.47 -15.60
C LEU A 121 29.29 -50.46 -14.40
N ILE A 122 28.02 -50.20 -14.66
CA ILE A 122 26.99 -49.96 -13.65
C ILE A 122 26.05 -51.16 -13.61
N ALA A 123 25.81 -51.69 -12.41
CA ALA A 123 24.82 -52.74 -12.18
C ALA A 123 23.43 -52.12 -12.06
N VAL A 124 22.44 -52.79 -12.67
CA VAL A 124 21.02 -52.44 -12.53
C VAL A 124 20.19 -53.68 -12.29
N GLU A 125 19.26 -53.57 -11.37
CA GLU A 125 18.25 -54.58 -11.10
C GLU A 125 16.86 -53.98 -11.15
N ARG A 126 15.83 -54.82 -11.08
CA ARG A 126 14.44 -54.38 -11.00
C ARG A 126 14.24 -53.28 -9.94
N GLY A 127 13.69 -52.15 -10.39
CA GLY A 127 13.43 -50.97 -9.57
C GLY A 127 14.55 -49.93 -9.61
N ASP A 128 15.75 -50.29 -10.07
CA ASP A 128 16.82 -49.32 -10.27
C ASP A 128 16.47 -48.35 -11.41
N GLN A 129 16.78 -47.08 -11.18
CA GLN A 129 16.74 -46.06 -12.22
C GLN A 129 18.05 -46.09 -13.02
N ILE A 130 17.94 -45.94 -14.35
CA ILE A 130 19.11 -45.68 -15.18
C ILE A 130 19.62 -44.26 -14.86
N VAL A 131 20.78 -44.19 -14.20
CA VAL A 131 21.34 -42.96 -13.63
C VAL A 131 22.00 -42.07 -14.69
N VAL A 132 22.67 -42.68 -15.65
CA VAL A 132 23.38 -42.03 -16.76
C VAL A 132 23.10 -42.80 -18.04
N ASP A 133 23.20 -42.16 -19.20
CA ASP A 133 22.98 -42.88 -20.45
C ASP A 133 24.12 -43.88 -20.67
N GLY A 134 23.82 -44.99 -21.31
CA GLY A 134 24.81 -46.02 -21.56
C GLY A 134 24.36 -47.12 -22.51
N VAL A 135 25.16 -48.17 -22.57
CA VAL A 135 24.92 -49.34 -23.43
C VAL A 135 24.99 -50.60 -22.58
N VAL A 136 23.99 -51.48 -22.71
CA VAL A 136 23.92 -52.74 -21.97
C VAL A 136 25.09 -53.63 -22.38
N TRP A 137 25.81 -54.12 -21.37
CA TRP A 137 26.89 -55.08 -21.52
C TRP A 137 26.40 -56.51 -21.34
N ALA A 138 25.63 -56.75 -20.28
CA ALA A 138 25.06 -58.05 -19.98
C ALA A 138 23.63 -57.86 -19.46
N ALA A 139 22.71 -58.72 -19.88
CA ALA A 139 21.32 -58.71 -19.46
C ALA A 139 20.86 -60.13 -19.14
N ASN A 140 20.03 -60.27 -18.12
CA ASN A 140 19.28 -61.48 -17.85
C ASN A 140 17.81 -61.10 -17.67
N GLY A 141 17.00 -61.31 -18.72
CA GLY A 141 15.58 -60.91 -18.75
C GLY A 141 15.35 -59.41 -18.50
N LEU A 142 16.30 -58.55 -18.89
CA LEU A 142 16.28 -57.11 -18.59
C LEU A 142 15.20 -56.42 -19.44
N GLU A 143 14.19 -55.87 -18.78
CA GLU A 143 13.14 -55.05 -19.40
C GLU A 143 13.19 -53.65 -18.78
N ILE A 144 13.19 -52.62 -19.63
CA ILE A 144 13.29 -51.22 -19.22
C ILE A 144 12.06 -50.45 -19.71
N ASP A 145 11.45 -49.70 -18.81
CA ASP A 145 10.36 -48.76 -19.11
C ASP A 145 10.97 -47.40 -19.45
N GLU A 146 10.77 -46.99 -20.69
CA GLU A 146 11.19 -45.70 -21.24
C GLU A 146 9.99 -44.76 -21.48
N SER A 147 8.78 -45.11 -20.99
CA SER A 147 7.53 -44.38 -21.22
C SER A 147 7.59 -42.91 -20.82
N LEU A 148 8.35 -42.59 -19.76
CA LEU A 148 8.59 -41.22 -19.32
C LEU A 148 9.37 -40.35 -20.33
N LEU A 149 10.11 -40.97 -21.23
CA LEU A 149 11.00 -40.32 -22.18
C LEU A 149 10.45 -40.40 -23.61
N THR A 150 9.92 -41.55 -24.01
CA THR A 150 9.46 -41.83 -25.38
C THR A 150 7.94 -41.74 -25.53
N GLY A 151 7.19 -41.81 -24.43
CA GLY A 151 5.73 -41.88 -24.44
C GLY A 151 5.17 -43.26 -24.80
N GLU A 152 6.03 -44.26 -25.07
CA GLU A 152 5.60 -45.63 -25.34
C GLU A 152 5.42 -46.39 -24.03
N SER A 153 4.20 -46.89 -23.81
CA SER A 153 3.79 -47.49 -22.54
C SER A 153 4.27 -48.93 -22.32
N GLU A 154 4.81 -49.58 -23.36
CA GLU A 154 5.27 -50.97 -23.28
C GLU A 154 6.75 -51.05 -22.89
N PRO A 155 7.10 -51.81 -21.82
CA PRO A 155 8.49 -52.05 -21.45
C PRO A 155 9.27 -52.71 -22.59
N GLN A 156 10.45 -52.19 -22.88
CA GLN A 156 11.32 -52.72 -23.93
C GLN A 156 12.31 -53.73 -23.36
N THR A 157 12.37 -54.91 -23.98
CA THR A 157 13.40 -55.91 -23.68
C THR A 157 14.76 -55.45 -24.18
N LYS A 158 15.78 -55.51 -23.33
CA LYS A 158 17.14 -55.07 -23.64
C LYS A 158 18.10 -56.26 -23.66
N THR A 159 18.83 -56.39 -24.76
CA THR A 159 19.91 -57.36 -24.96
C THR A 159 21.27 -56.68 -24.83
N PRO A 160 22.39 -57.43 -24.75
CA PRO A 160 23.72 -56.84 -24.92
C PRO A 160 23.76 -55.93 -26.16
N GLU A 161 24.47 -54.81 -26.05
CA GLU A 161 24.57 -53.70 -27.03
C GLU A 161 23.34 -52.79 -27.16
N SER A 162 22.23 -53.06 -26.45
CA SER A 162 21.09 -52.13 -26.43
C SER A 162 21.43 -50.81 -25.73
N GLU A 163 20.96 -49.68 -26.26
CA GLU A 163 21.07 -48.38 -25.59
C GLU A 163 20.08 -48.26 -24.42
N VAL A 164 20.53 -47.59 -23.37
CA VAL A 164 19.71 -47.21 -22.20
C VAL A 164 19.84 -45.72 -21.93
N GLN A 165 18.70 -45.09 -21.65
CA GLN A 165 18.63 -43.65 -21.42
C GLN A 165 18.46 -43.35 -19.92
N SER A 166 19.13 -42.30 -19.46
CA SER A 166 18.97 -41.80 -18.10
C SER A 166 17.54 -41.31 -17.89
N GLY A 167 16.97 -41.68 -16.74
CA GLY A 167 15.57 -41.39 -16.41
C GLY A 167 14.63 -42.59 -16.59
N SER A 168 15.03 -43.60 -17.36
CA SER A 168 14.28 -44.86 -17.51
C SER A 168 14.40 -45.75 -16.28
N PHE A 169 13.49 -46.72 -16.14
CA PHE A 169 13.43 -47.61 -14.97
C PHE A 169 13.46 -49.08 -15.38
N VAL A 170 14.19 -49.91 -14.64
CA VAL A 170 14.17 -51.35 -14.86
C VAL A 170 12.89 -51.96 -14.28
N VAL A 171 12.08 -52.58 -15.14
CA VAL A 171 10.78 -53.17 -14.78
C VAL A 171 10.91 -54.63 -14.38
N ALA A 172 11.80 -55.36 -15.07
CA ALA A 172 12.06 -56.77 -14.84
C ALA A 172 13.51 -57.12 -15.17
N GLY A 173 13.99 -58.20 -14.54
CA GLY A 173 15.34 -58.73 -14.73
C GLY A 173 16.45 -57.89 -14.10
N GLN A 174 17.67 -58.17 -14.55
CA GLN A 174 18.89 -57.50 -14.09
C GLN A 174 19.91 -57.42 -15.21
N GLY A 175 20.84 -56.48 -15.10
CA GLY A 175 21.89 -56.30 -16.09
C GLY A 175 23.02 -55.40 -15.64
N TRP A 176 24.00 -55.28 -16.52
CA TRP A 176 25.13 -54.37 -16.41
C TRP A 176 25.17 -53.50 -17.66
N TYR A 177 25.39 -52.21 -17.49
CA TYR A 177 25.53 -51.28 -18.62
C TYR A 177 26.75 -50.39 -18.43
N ARG A 178 27.38 -49.99 -19.53
CA ARG A 178 28.53 -49.10 -19.54
C ARG A 178 28.08 -47.66 -19.74
N ALA A 179 28.46 -46.75 -18.86
CA ALA A 179 28.14 -45.32 -18.95
C ALA A 179 28.76 -44.67 -20.19
N THR A 180 27.97 -44.02 -21.04
CA THR A 180 28.47 -43.32 -22.25
C THR A 180 28.34 -41.80 -22.15
N ARG A 181 27.22 -41.31 -21.62
CA ARG A 181 26.97 -39.87 -21.43
C ARG A 181 26.68 -39.59 -19.95
N VAL A 182 27.52 -38.75 -19.34
CA VAL A 182 27.46 -38.40 -17.92
C VAL A 182 27.32 -36.89 -17.72
N GLY A 183 26.78 -36.47 -16.57
CA GLY A 183 26.67 -35.07 -16.21
C GLY A 183 25.72 -34.31 -17.12
N GLN A 184 26.12 -33.14 -17.64
CA GLN A 184 25.28 -32.32 -18.53
C GLN A 184 24.96 -32.98 -19.88
N GLN A 185 25.70 -34.02 -20.27
CA GLN A 185 25.49 -34.73 -21.53
C GLN A 185 24.42 -35.84 -21.42
N ALA A 186 24.02 -36.23 -20.19
CA ALA A 186 23.01 -37.25 -19.98
C ALA A 186 21.61 -36.73 -20.40
N TRP A 187 20.82 -37.60 -21.04
CA TRP A 187 19.52 -37.28 -21.60
C TRP A 187 18.54 -36.67 -20.58
N ALA A 188 18.41 -37.27 -19.39
CA ALA A 188 17.55 -36.76 -18.32
C ALA A 188 17.87 -35.30 -17.95
N HIS A 189 19.14 -34.92 -17.97
CA HIS A 189 19.57 -33.56 -17.67
C HIS A 189 19.27 -32.59 -18.81
N GLN A 190 19.43 -33.02 -20.07
CA GLN A 190 19.05 -32.22 -21.23
C GLN A 190 17.54 -31.98 -21.29
N LEU A 191 16.75 -33.03 -21.02
CA LEU A 191 15.29 -32.95 -20.95
C LEU A 191 14.84 -32.05 -19.79
N ALA A 192 15.39 -32.23 -18.59
CA ALA A 192 15.09 -31.37 -17.44
C ALA A 192 15.47 -29.90 -17.69
N ALA A 193 16.55 -29.63 -18.42
CA ALA A 193 16.94 -28.27 -18.80
C ALA A 193 15.96 -27.64 -19.81
N GLN A 194 15.40 -28.43 -20.73
CA GLN A 194 14.41 -27.99 -21.71
C GLN A 194 13.00 -27.81 -21.11
N VAL A 195 12.64 -28.65 -20.14
CA VAL A 195 11.31 -28.65 -19.49
C VAL A 195 11.20 -27.62 -18.35
N ARG A 196 12.32 -27.06 -17.87
CA ARG A 196 12.39 -25.99 -16.85
C ARG A 196 11.86 -24.63 -17.34
N ARG A 197 10.61 -24.58 -17.80
CA ARG A 197 9.78 -23.37 -17.64
C ARG A 197 9.26 -23.36 -16.21
N PHE A 198 10.10 -22.90 -15.28
CA PHE A 198 9.71 -22.64 -13.90
C PHE A 198 8.49 -21.71 -13.89
N VAL A 199 7.32 -22.23 -13.50
CA VAL A 199 6.23 -21.39 -13.01
C VAL A 199 6.55 -21.12 -11.54
N PRO A 200 6.91 -19.89 -11.14
CA PRO A 200 7.25 -19.62 -9.75
C PRO A 200 6.05 -19.92 -8.85
N PRO A 201 6.26 -20.55 -7.67
CA PRO A 201 5.18 -20.84 -6.73
C PRO A 201 4.46 -19.55 -6.32
N HIS A 202 3.14 -19.57 -6.33
CA HIS A 202 2.33 -18.43 -5.92
C HIS A 202 2.33 -18.31 -4.38
N SER A 203 3.11 -17.38 -3.84
CA SER A 203 3.04 -17.02 -2.42
C SER A 203 2.10 -15.83 -2.21
N GLU A 204 0.94 -16.07 -1.59
CA GLU A 204 0.02 -14.99 -1.21
C GLU A 204 0.67 -14.03 -0.23
N LEU A 205 1.51 -14.51 0.69
CA LEU A 205 2.19 -13.72 1.70
C LEU A 205 3.16 -12.74 1.06
N ASN A 206 4.07 -13.22 0.20
CA ASN A 206 5.02 -12.36 -0.49
C ASN A 206 4.31 -11.38 -1.44
N ALA A 207 3.27 -11.84 -2.15
CA ALA A 207 2.45 -10.97 -3.00
C ALA A 207 1.73 -9.89 -2.17
N GLY A 208 1.22 -10.26 -0.99
CA GLY A 208 0.53 -9.38 -0.08
C GLY A 208 1.45 -8.32 0.53
N ILE A 209 2.63 -8.74 1.02
CA ILE A 209 3.68 -7.83 1.51
C ILE A 209 4.10 -6.87 0.40
N ASN A 210 4.36 -7.35 -0.82
CA ASN A 210 4.69 -6.50 -1.97
C ASN A 210 3.58 -5.50 -2.31
N ARG A 211 2.30 -5.89 -2.15
CA ARG A 211 1.15 -5.00 -2.36
C ARG A 211 1.09 -3.91 -1.30
N ILE A 212 1.26 -4.26 -0.02
CA ILE A 212 1.36 -3.29 1.09
C ILE A 212 2.51 -2.32 0.83
N LEU A 213 3.71 -2.83 0.52
CA LEU A 213 4.89 -2.02 0.22
C LEU A 213 4.65 -1.05 -0.95
N ARG A 214 3.95 -1.49 -2.00
CA ARG A 214 3.61 -0.63 -3.15
C ARG A 214 2.75 0.54 -2.70
N TYR A 215 1.71 0.30 -1.89
CA TYR A 215 0.85 1.36 -1.37
C TYR A 215 1.62 2.33 -0.46
N VAL A 216 2.49 1.81 0.40
CA VAL A 216 3.35 2.63 1.26
C VAL A 216 4.27 3.52 0.44
N CYS A 217 4.94 2.97 -0.58
CA CYS A 217 5.81 3.77 -1.47
C CYS A 217 5.05 4.88 -2.19
N TRP A 218 3.83 4.58 -2.69
CA TRP A 218 2.97 5.57 -3.34
C TRP A 218 2.56 6.69 -2.38
N ALA A 219 2.36 6.39 -1.09
CA ALA A 219 1.98 7.39 -0.10
C ALA A 219 3.16 8.19 0.46
N ILE A 220 4.36 7.58 0.54
CA ILE A 220 5.58 8.25 1.00
C ILE A 220 5.89 9.48 0.14
N MET A 221 5.79 9.38 -1.19
CA MET A 221 6.15 10.48 -2.10
C MET A 221 5.39 11.79 -1.81
N PRO A 222 4.04 11.84 -1.84
CA PRO A 222 3.31 13.08 -1.55
C PRO A 222 3.47 13.55 -0.10
N LEU A 223 3.57 12.62 0.87
CA LEU A 223 3.78 12.98 2.27
C LEU A 223 5.18 13.57 2.52
N SER A 224 6.21 13.05 1.86
CA SER A 224 7.58 13.58 1.93
C SER A 224 7.63 15.00 1.37
N THR A 225 7.03 15.21 0.20
CA THR A 225 6.94 16.55 -0.40
C THR A 225 6.17 17.51 0.50
N LEU A 226 5.03 17.07 1.06
CA LEU A 226 4.26 17.88 2.00
C LEU A 226 5.08 18.26 3.23
N MET A 227 5.82 17.31 3.83
CA MET A 227 6.65 17.58 5.01
C MET A 227 7.81 18.52 4.71
N VAL A 228 8.58 18.29 3.64
CA VAL A 228 9.71 19.16 3.25
C VAL A 228 9.21 20.56 2.93
N ALA A 229 8.13 20.66 2.14
CA ALA A 229 7.50 21.94 1.84
C ALA A 229 7.12 22.64 3.14
N THR A 230 6.29 22.04 3.99
CA THR A 230 5.86 22.64 5.27
C THR A 230 7.03 23.14 6.12
N GLN A 231 8.16 22.43 6.18
CA GLN A 231 9.32 22.87 6.96
C GLN A 231 10.05 24.07 6.33
N LEU A 232 10.29 24.04 5.01
CA LEU A 232 10.89 25.18 4.28
C LEU A 232 10.02 26.44 4.39
N LEU A 233 8.69 26.29 4.31
CA LEU A 233 7.74 27.40 4.40
C LEU A 233 7.76 28.08 5.79
N ARG A 234 8.16 27.35 6.83
CA ARG A 234 8.30 27.85 8.20
C ARG A 234 9.64 28.52 8.48
N GLY A 235 10.47 28.71 7.44
CA GLY A 235 11.79 29.34 7.56
C GLY A 235 12.88 28.40 8.09
N ALA A 236 12.63 27.09 8.14
CA ALA A 236 13.68 26.13 8.41
C ALA A 236 14.70 26.15 7.26
N SER A 237 15.97 26.00 7.59
CA SER A 237 17.01 25.77 6.57
C SER A 237 16.67 24.51 5.75
N LEU A 238 17.17 24.43 4.52
CA LEU A 238 17.02 23.23 3.69
C LEU A 238 17.50 21.98 4.45
N ASP A 239 18.55 22.16 5.24
CA ASP A 239 19.13 21.14 6.09
C ASP A 239 18.15 20.66 7.17
N GLU A 240 17.59 21.56 7.96
CA GLU A 240 16.58 21.21 8.96
C GLU A 240 15.32 20.58 8.34
N ALA A 241 14.86 21.12 7.20
CA ALA A 241 13.70 20.60 6.50
C ALA A 241 13.90 19.16 6.02
N LEU A 242 15.09 18.85 5.49
CA LEU A 242 15.48 17.50 5.08
C LEU A 242 15.62 16.58 6.30
N LEU A 243 16.23 17.03 7.40
CA LEU A 243 16.42 16.25 8.61
C LEU A 243 15.09 15.80 9.23
N PHE A 244 14.15 16.74 9.46
CA PHE A 244 12.86 16.43 10.06
C PHE A 244 11.96 15.60 9.15
N SER A 245 12.00 15.85 7.85
CA SER A 245 11.23 15.08 6.87
C SER A 245 11.77 13.66 6.71
N ALA A 246 13.09 13.48 6.69
CA ALA A 246 13.71 12.17 6.63
C ALA A 246 13.34 11.30 7.84
N GLY A 247 13.24 11.89 9.04
CA GLY A 247 12.77 11.21 10.24
C GLY A 247 11.33 10.70 10.14
N GLY A 248 10.42 11.54 9.64
CA GLY A 248 9.03 11.15 9.40
C GLY A 248 8.91 10.06 8.34
N VAL A 249 9.65 10.19 7.24
CA VAL A 249 9.62 9.25 6.11
C VAL A 249 10.23 7.89 6.49
N ALA A 250 11.36 7.87 7.20
CA ALA A 250 11.95 6.64 7.72
C ALA A 250 10.96 5.88 8.62
N GLY A 251 10.20 6.62 9.46
CA GLY A 251 9.15 6.05 10.28
C GLY A 251 8.00 5.37 9.51
N MET A 252 7.74 5.75 8.26
CA MET A 252 6.66 5.17 7.45
C MET A 252 7.04 3.81 6.88
N VAL A 253 8.32 3.52 6.72
CA VAL A 253 8.76 2.30 6.04
C VAL A 253 8.63 1.12 7.02
N PRO A 254 7.98 -0.01 6.64
CA PRO A 254 7.83 -1.16 7.53
C PRO A 254 9.13 -1.97 7.63
N GLU A 255 10.07 -1.43 8.41
CA GLU A 255 11.46 -1.89 8.51
C GLU A 255 11.59 -3.28 9.16
N GLY A 256 11.76 -4.33 8.36
CA GLY A 256 11.98 -5.69 8.88
C GLY A 256 10.81 -6.65 8.65
N LEU A 257 9.68 -6.20 8.09
CA LEU A 257 8.60 -7.11 7.70
C LEU A 257 9.07 -8.15 6.65
N VAL A 258 9.77 -7.70 5.61
CA VAL A 258 10.32 -8.57 4.56
C VAL A 258 11.35 -9.52 5.13
N LEU A 259 12.28 -9.00 5.93
CA LEU A 259 13.33 -9.78 6.59
C LEU A 259 12.73 -10.87 7.48
N LEU A 260 11.85 -10.50 8.42
CA LEU A 260 11.27 -11.43 9.38
C LEU A 260 10.47 -12.52 8.70
N THR A 261 9.84 -12.22 7.56
CA THR A 261 9.13 -13.23 6.75
C THR A 261 10.10 -14.25 6.18
N SER A 262 11.18 -13.80 5.52
CA SER A 262 12.21 -14.69 4.98
C SER A 262 12.88 -15.53 6.06
N VAL A 263 13.14 -14.93 7.22
CA VAL A 263 13.73 -15.60 8.39
C VAL A 263 12.78 -16.63 8.99
N ALA A 264 11.51 -16.29 9.18
CA ALA A 264 10.52 -17.21 9.73
C ALA A 264 10.34 -18.43 8.81
N LEU A 265 10.29 -18.22 7.50
CA LEU A 265 10.25 -19.30 6.50
C LEU A 265 11.53 -20.16 6.54
N ALA A 266 12.70 -19.54 6.63
CA ALA A 266 13.97 -20.27 6.71
C ALA A 266 14.07 -21.12 8.00
N ILE A 267 13.70 -20.57 9.16
CA ILE A 267 13.66 -21.30 10.43
C ILE A 267 12.62 -22.42 10.38
N GLY A 268 11.46 -22.17 9.77
CA GLY A 268 10.44 -23.19 9.51
C GLY A 268 10.98 -24.35 8.68
N ALA A 269 11.67 -24.06 7.58
CA ALA A 269 12.30 -25.08 6.73
C ALA A 269 13.32 -25.92 7.50
N VAL A 270 14.15 -25.30 8.36
CA VAL A 270 15.10 -26.03 9.20
C VAL A 270 14.39 -26.97 10.18
N ARG A 271 13.32 -26.50 10.85
CA ARG A 271 12.56 -27.32 11.80
C ARG A 271 11.81 -28.46 11.11
N LEU A 272 11.30 -28.23 9.90
CA LEU A 272 10.72 -29.28 9.05
C LEU A 272 11.77 -30.32 8.67
N ALA A 273 12.95 -29.88 8.26
CA ALA A 273 14.04 -30.80 7.90
C ALA A 273 14.52 -31.63 9.11
N GLN A 274 14.55 -31.04 10.32
CA GLN A 274 14.82 -31.76 11.56
C GLN A 274 13.73 -32.78 11.93
N ARG A 275 12.51 -32.63 11.41
CA ARG A 275 11.38 -33.56 11.58
C ARG A 275 11.25 -34.56 10.44
N GLY A 276 12.26 -34.69 9.57
CA GLY A 276 12.24 -35.63 8.46
C GLY A 276 11.51 -35.11 7.23
N THR A 277 11.40 -33.79 7.02
CA THR A 277 10.76 -33.23 5.81
C THR A 277 11.62 -32.18 5.14
N LEU A 278 12.08 -32.48 3.93
CA LEU A 278 12.85 -31.55 3.13
C LEU A 278 11.92 -30.68 2.29
N MET A 279 11.86 -29.38 2.62
CA MET A 279 11.21 -28.39 1.75
C MET A 279 12.16 -28.01 0.63
N GLN A 280 11.77 -28.26 -0.62
CA GLN A 280 12.55 -27.85 -1.78
C GLN A 280 12.42 -26.36 -2.06
N GLU A 281 11.26 -25.79 -1.72
CA GLU A 281 10.94 -24.38 -1.92
C GLU A 281 10.39 -23.77 -0.63
N LEU A 282 11.02 -22.70 -0.13
CA LEU A 282 10.57 -22.00 1.08
C LEU A 282 9.12 -21.49 0.99
N PRO A 283 8.64 -20.93 -0.14
CA PRO A 283 7.25 -20.52 -0.29
C PRO A 283 6.23 -21.65 -0.09
N ALA A 284 6.59 -22.91 -0.35
CA ALA A 284 5.68 -24.04 -0.21
C ALA A 284 5.24 -24.28 1.26
N ILE A 285 6.00 -23.77 2.24
CA ILE A 285 5.61 -23.77 3.66
C ILE A 285 4.31 -23.00 3.87
N GLU A 286 4.09 -21.92 3.11
CA GLU A 286 2.85 -21.16 3.15
C GLU A 286 1.67 -21.96 2.63
N THR A 287 1.85 -22.62 1.49
CA THR A 287 0.81 -23.42 0.87
C THR A 287 0.40 -24.58 1.77
N LEU A 288 1.39 -25.27 2.35
CA LEU A 288 1.18 -26.34 3.31
C LEU A 288 0.32 -25.91 4.50
N ALA A 289 0.50 -24.68 5.00
CA ALA A 289 -0.26 -24.14 6.13
C ALA A 289 -1.76 -23.93 5.82
N ARG A 290 -2.12 -23.88 4.54
CA ARG A 290 -3.46 -23.52 4.04
C ARG A 290 -4.27 -24.72 3.54
N VAL A 291 -3.61 -25.86 3.32
CA VAL A 291 -4.20 -27.11 2.83
C VAL A 291 -5.52 -27.42 3.56
N ASP A 292 -6.60 -27.56 2.80
CA ASP A 292 -7.87 -28.16 3.25
C ASP A 292 -8.12 -29.53 2.64
N VAL A 293 -7.50 -29.88 1.52
CA VAL A 293 -7.72 -31.17 0.88
C VAL A 293 -6.39 -31.87 0.69
N ILE A 294 -6.29 -33.10 1.19
CA ILE A 294 -5.14 -33.96 0.98
C ILE A 294 -5.57 -35.16 0.12
N CYS A 295 -5.07 -35.20 -1.10
CA CYS A 295 -5.14 -36.33 -2.00
C CYS A 295 -4.01 -37.31 -1.65
N LEU A 296 -4.36 -38.53 -1.31
CA LEU A 296 -3.48 -39.60 -0.87
C LEU A 296 -3.46 -40.69 -1.94
N ASP A 297 -2.27 -41.09 -2.37
CA ASP A 297 -2.13 -42.40 -3.00
C ASP A 297 -2.34 -43.52 -1.97
N LYS A 298 -2.79 -44.69 -2.42
CA LYS A 298 -3.03 -45.83 -1.51
C LYS A 298 -1.72 -46.52 -1.14
N THR A 299 -0.95 -46.90 -2.16
CA THR A 299 0.25 -47.72 -1.99
C THR A 299 1.40 -46.84 -1.49
N GLY A 300 2.18 -47.35 -0.54
CA GLY A 300 3.34 -46.63 0.01
C GLY A 300 3.00 -45.45 0.95
N THR A 301 1.80 -44.86 0.83
CA THR A 301 1.34 -43.76 1.70
C THR A 301 0.47 -44.26 2.85
N LEU A 302 -0.69 -44.88 2.58
CA LEU A 302 -1.57 -45.44 3.61
C LEU A 302 -1.12 -46.86 4.03
N THR A 303 -0.52 -47.59 3.10
CA THR A 303 0.05 -48.92 3.34
C THR A 303 1.58 -48.85 3.45
N GLU A 304 2.18 -49.90 3.99
CA GLU A 304 3.64 -50.05 4.06
C GLU A 304 4.30 -50.24 2.67
N GLY A 305 3.51 -50.33 1.59
CA GLY A 305 4.00 -50.53 0.22
C GLY A 305 4.58 -51.92 -0.06
N VAL A 306 4.78 -52.73 0.97
CA VAL A 306 5.27 -54.11 0.87
C VAL A 306 4.09 -55.07 1.12
N PRO A 307 3.73 -55.93 0.16
CA PRO A 307 2.71 -56.95 0.38
C PRO A 307 3.24 -58.01 1.35
N VAL A 308 2.34 -58.65 2.09
CA VAL A 308 2.66 -59.81 2.95
C VAL A 308 1.77 -60.96 2.52
N MET A 309 2.34 -62.17 2.44
CA MET A 309 1.56 -63.37 2.19
C MET A 309 0.74 -63.70 3.43
N GLU A 310 -0.59 -63.57 3.32
CA GLU A 310 -1.53 -63.80 4.42
C GLU A 310 -1.87 -65.29 4.53
N ARG A 311 -2.12 -65.94 3.38
CA ARG A 311 -2.57 -67.34 3.35
C ARG A 311 -2.25 -68.03 2.02
N LEU A 312 -1.92 -69.32 2.09
CA LEU A 312 -1.89 -70.23 0.94
C LEU A 312 -3.13 -71.13 0.98
N GLU A 313 -3.93 -71.08 -0.07
CA GLU A 313 -5.18 -71.86 -0.17
C GLU A 313 -5.03 -72.94 -1.24
N ARG A 314 -4.98 -74.20 -0.80
CA ARG A 314 -4.76 -75.35 -1.69
C ARG A 314 -6.07 -75.75 -2.37
N LEU A 315 -6.03 -75.94 -3.68
CA LEU A 315 -7.20 -76.30 -4.50
C LEU A 315 -7.32 -77.81 -4.74
N GLY A 316 -6.32 -78.59 -4.32
CA GLY A 316 -6.28 -80.06 -4.44
C GLY A 316 -5.23 -80.70 -3.52
N ALA A 317 -5.10 -82.03 -3.59
CA ALA A 317 -4.25 -82.83 -2.71
C ALA A 317 -2.78 -82.97 -3.17
N ASN A 318 -2.25 -82.00 -3.93
CA ASN A 318 -0.87 -82.05 -4.39
C ASN A 318 0.08 -81.81 -3.20
N PRO A 319 1.01 -82.74 -2.87
CA PRO A 319 1.90 -82.58 -1.73
C PRO A 319 3.03 -81.56 -1.97
N ASP A 320 3.38 -81.27 -3.23
CA ASP A 320 4.59 -80.50 -3.57
C ASP A 320 4.40 -78.97 -3.60
N VAL A 321 3.25 -78.44 -3.15
CA VAL A 321 2.88 -77.02 -3.35
C VAL A 321 3.83 -76.05 -2.65
N ASP A 322 4.18 -76.32 -1.39
CA ASP A 322 5.03 -75.44 -0.59
C ASP A 322 6.48 -75.45 -1.11
N GLU A 323 6.98 -76.62 -1.52
CA GLU A 323 8.30 -76.77 -2.15
C GLU A 323 8.34 -76.12 -3.54
N ALA A 324 7.32 -76.32 -4.37
CA ALA A 324 7.24 -75.69 -5.68
C ALA A 324 7.20 -74.16 -5.60
N LEU A 325 6.44 -73.61 -4.65
CA LEU A 325 6.37 -72.17 -4.43
C LEU A 325 7.72 -71.62 -3.94
N ALA A 326 8.39 -72.32 -3.02
CA ALA A 326 9.72 -71.95 -2.54
C ALA A 326 10.79 -72.03 -3.65
N ALA A 327 10.79 -73.10 -4.45
CA ALA A 327 11.70 -73.28 -5.59
C ALA A 327 11.50 -72.19 -6.65
N LEU A 328 10.24 -71.85 -6.96
CA LEU A 328 9.90 -70.80 -7.93
C LEU A 328 10.36 -69.42 -7.46
N VAL A 329 10.24 -69.12 -6.17
CA VAL A 329 10.76 -67.89 -5.59
C VAL A 329 12.30 -67.85 -5.60
N LEU A 330 12.97 -68.96 -5.29
CA LEU A 330 14.44 -69.06 -5.32
C LEU A 330 15.03 -69.00 -6.75
N SER A 331 14.22 -69.33 -7.76
CA SER A 331 14.63 -69.33 -9.16
C SER A 331 14.75 -67.92 -9.78
N ASP A 332 14.16 -66.91 -9.14
CA ASP A 332 14.28 -65.50 -9.55
C ASP A 332 15.44 -64.84 -8.79
N PRO A 333 16.55 -64.45 -9.47
CA PRO A 333 17.69 -63.81 -8.82
C PRO A 333 17.41 -62.39 -8.32
N ALA A 334 16.32 -61.74 -8.77
CA ALA A 334 15.92 -60.40 -8.37
C ALA A 334 14.40 -60.34 -8.06
N PRO A 335 13.95 -61.04 -6.98
CA PRO A 335 12.53 -61.25 -6.71
C PRO A 335 11.83 -59.91 -6.43
N ASN A 336 10.65 -59.75 -7.02
CA ASN A 336 9.81 -58.57 -6.81
C ASN A 336 9.19 -58.53 -5.41
N ALA A 337 8.55 -57.40 -5.02
CA ALA A 337 7.98 -57.25 -3.69
C ALA A 337 6.99 -58.38 -3.32
N THR A 338 6.24 -58.89 -4.29
CA THR A 338 5.32 -60.02 -4.11
C THR A 338 6.05 -61.35 -3.91
N LEU A 339 7.07 -61.67 -4.72
CA LEU A 339 7.88 -62.87 -4.56
C LEU A 339 8.70 -62.83 -3.27
N ARG A 340 9.19 -61.66 -2.84
CA ARG A 340 9.86 -61.48 -1.54
C ARG A 340 8.90 -61.72 -0.37
N ALA A 341 7.65 -61.26 -0.48
CA ALA A 341 6.61 -61.51 0.51
C ALA A 341 6.32 -63.00 0.66
N ILE A 342 6.28 -63.72 -0.46
CA ILE A 342 6.11 -65.17 -0.49
C ILE A 342 7.37 -65.84 0.08
N ALA A 343 8.57 -65.41 -0.33
CA ALA A 343 9.86 -65.91 0.16
C ALA A 343 9.95 -65.86 1.70
N ALA A 344 9.52 -64.74 2.29
CA ALA A 344 9.55 -64.53 3.73
C ALA A 344 8.62 -65.49 4.49
N SER A 345 7.57 -65.99 3.83
CA SER A 345 6.62 -66.96 4.39
C SER A 345 6.94 -68.42 4.05
N CYS A 346 7.87 -68.67 3.12
CA CYS A 346 8.35 -70.01 2.78
C CYS A 346 9.39 -70.50 3.78
N THR A 347 9.13 -71.64 4.43
CA THR A 347 10.08 -72.30 5.34
C THR A 347 10.94 -73.36 4.65
N ALA A 348 10.49 -73.89 3.52
CA ALA A 348 11.19 -74.91 2.75
C ALA A 348 12.33 -74.31 1.89
N ARG A 349 13.45 -75.02 1.78
CA ARG A 349 14.54 -74.74 0.83
C ARG A 349 14.82 -75.99 -0.01
N PRO A 350 13.96 -76.28 -0.99
CA PRO A 350 14.11 -77.47 -1.83
C PRO A 350 15.34 -77.34 -2.74
N GLU A 351 16.08 -78.43 -2.93
CA GLU A 351 17.26 -78.49 -3.82
C GLU A 351 16.87 -78.65 -5.31
N TRP A 352 15.80 -77.97 -5.75
CA TRP A 352 15.32 -78.08 -7.14
C TRP A 352 16.21 -77.26 -8.07
N HIS A 353 16.75 -77.90 -9.10
CA HIS A 353 17.63 -77.24 -10.06
C HIS A 353 16.80 -76.64 -11.20
N THR A 354 16.89 -75.32 -11.36
CA THR A 354 16.19 -74.57 -12.42
C THR A 354 16.85 -74.81 -13.77
N VAL A 355 16.06 -75.26 -14.75
CA VAL A 355 16.46 -75.39 -16.16
C VAL A 355 16.28 -74.06 -16.90
N HIS A 356 15.12 -73.46 -16.70
CA HIS A 356 14.72 -72.21 -17.35
C HIS A 356 13.80 -71.43 -16.40
N ALA A 357 13.99 -70.12 -16.29
CA ALA A 357 13.15 -69.23 -15.50
C ALA A 357 12.76 -68.00 -16.31
N ILE A 358 11.49 -67.64 -16.23
CA ILE A 358 10.92 -66.44 -16.85
C ILE A 358 10.53 -65.49 -15.70
N PRO A 359 11.21 -64.35 -15.56
CA PRO A 359 10.92 -63.40 -14.49
C PRO A 359 9.55 -62.73 -14.70
N PHE A 360 8.96 -62.29 -13.59
CA PHE A 360 7.68 -61.58 -13.61
C PHE A 360 7.80 -60.23 -14.35
N SER A 361 6.96 -60.04 -15.38
CA SER A 361 6.71 -58.73 -16.01
C SER A 361 5.25 -58.35 -15.90
N SER A 362 4.96 -57.05 -15.73
CA SER A 362 3.60 -56.51 -15.65
C SER A 362 2.81 -56.69 -16.95
N ALA A 363 3.48 -56.76 -18.10
CA ALA A 363 2.85 -57.03 -19.39
C ALA A 363 2.32 -58.47 -19.46
N ARG A 364 3.12 -59.45 -19.00
CA ARG A 364 2.74 -60.87 -18.95
C ARG A 364 1.80 -61.20 -17.80
N LYS A 365 1.95 -60.53 -16.64
CA LYS A 365 1.24 -60.78 -15.38
C LYS A 365 1.46 -62.18 -14.77
N TRP A 366 2.50 -62.89 -15.19
CA TRP A 366 2.93 -64.17 -14.63
C TRP A 366 4.46 -64.30 -14.64
N ALA A 367 4.97 -65.22 -13.81
CA ALA A 367 6.34 -65.70 -13.79
C ALA A 367 6.32 -67.22 -13.75
N GLY A 368 7.40 -67.87 -14.17
CA GLY A 368 7.44 -69.32 -14.13
C GLY A 368 8.85 -69.89 -14.25
N ALA A 369 9.00 -71.12 -13.78
CA ALA A 369 10.27 -71.82 -13.82
C ALA A 369 10.03 -73.31 -14.12
N SER A 370 10.93 -73.88 -14.91
CA SER A 370 11.00 -75.33 -15.18
C SER A 370 12.15 -75.92 -14.38
N PHE A 371 11.87 -77.00 -13.67
CA PHE A 371 12.83 -77.67 -12.79
C PHE A 371 13.11 -79.09 -13.27
N ILE A 372 14.36 -79.54 -13.13
CA ILE A 372 14.74 -80.92 -13.48
C ILE A 372 13.93 -81.88 -12.60
N TRP A 373 13.27 -82.88 -13.20
CA TRP A 373 12.44 -83.89 -12.51
C TRP A 373 11.15 -83.40 -11.83
N HIS A 374 10.93 -82.08 -11.72
CA HIS A 374 9.78 -81.49 -11.01
C HIS A 374 8.81 -80.69 -11.91
N GLY A 375 9.07 -80.63 -13.23
CA GLY A 375 8.17 -80.05 -14.23
C GLY A 375 8.15 -78.52 -14.26
N THR A 376 7.15 -77.95 -14.93
CA THR A 376 6.99 -76.50 -15.11
C THR A 376 5.94 -75.94 -14.17
N TRP A 377 6.32 -74.89 -13.44
CA TRP A 377 5.48 -74.21 -12.46
C TRP A 377 5.35 -72.73 -12.80
N ILE A 378 4.14 -72.21 -12.66
CA ILE A 378 3.80 -70.84 -13.06
C ILE A 378 3.00 -70.18 -11.93
N LEU A 379 3.36 -68.95 -11.61
CA LEU A 379 2.70 -68.11 -10.63
C LEU A 379 2.28 -66.81 -11.31
N GLY A 380 0.99 -66.45 -11.24
CA GLY A 380 0.51 -65.26 -11.94
C GLY A 380 -0.93 -64.85 -11.62
N ALA A 381 -1.42 -63.87 -12.36
CA ALA A 381 -2.78 -63.36 -12.21
C ALA A 381 -3.82 -64.43 -12.62
N PRO A 382 -4.84 -64.70 -11.79
CA PRO A 382 -5.88 -65.69 -12.11
C PRO A 382 -6.58 -65.41 -13.45
N ASP A 383 -6.86 -64.15 -13.77
CA ASP A 383 -7.56 -63.76 -15.01
C ASP A 383 -6.77 -64.06 -16.29
N VAL A 384 -5.45 -64.25 -16.18
CA VAL A 384 -4.57 -64.59 -17.31
C VAL A 384 -4.34 -66.10 -17.41
N MET A 385 -4.31 -66.79 -16.26
CA MET A 385 -3.97 -68.20 -16.18
C MET A 385 -5.19 -69.13 -16.23
N LEU A 386 -6.39 -68.62 -15.94
CA LEU A 386 -7.63 -69.39 -15.99
C LEU A 386 -8.24 -69.33 -17.40
N GLY A 387 -8.36 -70.47 -18.07
CA GLY A 387 -9.10 -70.61 -19.33
C GLY A 387 -10.62 -70.61 -19.14
N ASP A 388 -11.37 -70.75 -20.24
CA ASP A 388 -12.84 -70.79 -20.23
C ASP A 388 -13.36 -72.22 -19.96
N SER A 389 -13.57 -72.55 -18.69
CA SER A 389 -14.15 -73.82 -18.24
C SER A 389 -15.03 -73.63 -16.99
N ALA A 390 -15.99 -74.52 -16.76
CA ALA A 390 -16.89 -74.43 -15.59
C ALA A 390 -16.17 -74.49 -14.23
N SER A 391 -15.05 -75.23 -14.16
CA SER A 391 -14.15 -75.26 -13.00
C SER A 391 -13.44 -73.91 -12.79
N ALA A 392 -13.02 -73.28 -13.90
CA ALA A 392 -12.43 -71.95 -13.85
C ALA A 392 -13.45 -70.88 -13.42
N ASP A 393 -14.73 -71.00 -13.77
CA ASP A 393 -15.78 -70.05 -13.35
C ASP A 393 -16.04 -70.08 -11.83
N ASP A 394 -16.00 -71.25 -11.21
CA ASP A 394 -16.12 -71.39 -9.74
C ASP A 394 -14.91 -70.75 -9.05
N LEU A 395 -13.71 -71.00 -9.58
CA LEU A 395 -12.48 -70.35 -9.10
C LEU A 395 -12.52 -68.83 -9.27
N ARG A 396 -13.00 -68.31 -10.40
CA ARG A 396 -13.15 -66.86 -10.64
C ARG A 396 -14.09 -66.22 -9.62
N ARG A 397 -15.16 -66.90 -9.21
CA ARG A 397 -16.06 -66.41 -8.13
C ARG A 397 -15.34 -66.33 -6.79
N THR A 398 -14.55 -67.34 -6.43
CA THR A 398 -13.74 -67.34 -5.20
C THR A 398 -12.66 -66.26 -5.22
N VAL A 399 -11.93 -66.11 -6.33
CA VAL A 399 -10.96 -65.03 -6.54
C VAL A 399 -11.62 -63.66 -6.38
N SER A 400 -12.81 -63.48 -6.96
CA SER A 400 -13.57 -62.23 -6.87
C SER A 400 -14.08 -61.92 -5.46
N ALA A 401 -14.30 -62.93 -4.62
CA ALA A 401 -14.66 -62.75 -3.21
C ALA A 401 -13.45 -62.24 -2.41
N TYR A 402 -12.29 -62.88 -2.55
CA TYR A 402 -11.06 -62.43 -1.88
C TYR A 402 -10.59 -61.06 -2.36
N ALA A 403 -10.74 -60.75 -3.64
CA ALA A 403 -10.44 -59.41 -4.18
C ALA A 403 -11.30 -58.32 -3.53
N ARG A 404 -12.59 -58.60 -3.26
CA ARG A 404 -13.50 -57.69 -2.54
C ARG A 404 -13.11 -57.49 -1.07
N GLU A 405 -12.46 -58.45 -0.44
CA GLU A 405 -11.88 -58.32 0.91
C GLU A 405 -10.56 -57.51 0.92
N GLY A 406 -10.12 -57.03 -0.26
CA GLY A 406 -8.90 -56.25 -0.43
C GLY A 406 -7.62 -57.10 -0.52
N ARG A 407 -7.75 -58.40 -0.78
CA ARG A 407 -6.60 -59.30 -0.98
C ARG A 407 -6.17 -59.32 -2.44
N ARG A 408 -4.86 -59.29 -2.66
CA ARG A 408 -4.25 -59.62 -3.94
C ARG A 408 -4.16 -61.14 -4.06
N VAL A 409 -4.78 -61.70 -5.09
CA VAL A 409 -4.83 -63.15 -5.33
C VAL A 409 -3.91 -63.51 -6.49
N LEU A 410 -3.00 -64.46 -6.29
CA LEU A 410 -2.24 -65.10 -7.36
C LEU A 410 -2.62 -66.57 -7.48
N LEU A 411 -2.57 -67.10 -8.69
CA LEU A 411 -2.76 -68.51 -8.96
C LEU A 411 -1.39 -69.18 -9.17
N LEU A 412 -1.14 -70.24 -8.41
CA LEU A 412 -0.07 -71.19 -8.68
C LEU A 412 -0.63 -72.33 -9.52
N ALA A 413 -0.07 -72.55 -10.70
CA ALA A 413 -0.45 -73.62 -11.60
C ALA A 413 0.77 -74.46 -12.01
N ARG A 414 0.49 -75.71 -12.37
CA ARG A 414 1.47 -76.65 -12.95
C ARG A 414 1.14 -76.88 -14.42
N SER A 415 2.16 -76.97 -15.25
CA SER A 415 2.02 -77.40 -16.65
C SER A 415 2.79 -78.71 -16.91
N GLY A 416 2.22 -79.56 -17.76
CA GLY A 416 2.88 -80.78 -18.24
C GLY A 416 3.88 -80.53 -19.37
N SER A 417 3.85 -79.34 -20.00
CA SER A 417 4.74 -78.95 -21.09
C SER A 417 5.87 -78.03 -20.64
N ALA A 418 6.98 -78.04 -21.38
CA ALA A 418 8.09 -77.10 -21.21
C ALA A 418 7.76 -75.74 -21.85
N PHE A 419 8.43 -74.67 -21.42
CA PHE A 419 8.25 -73.34 -22.03
C PHE A 419 8.63 -73.33 -23.51
N ALA A 420 7.78 -72.72 -24.34
CA ALA A 420 8.04 -72.43 -25.75
C ALA A 420 8.37 -70.93 -25.91
N GLY A 421 9.61 -70.55 -25.61
CA GLY A 421 10.00 -69.15 -25.48
C GLY A 421 9.32 -68.47 -24.28
N ASP A 422 9.01 -67.17 -24.41
CA ASP A 422 8.37 -66.37 -23.34
C ASP A 422 6.83 -66.42 -23.34
N ARG A 423 6.24 -67.50 -23.86
CA ARG A 423 4.78 -67.69 -23.93
C ARG A 423 4.27 -68.58 -22.79
N LEU A 424 3.05 -68.28 -22.35
CA LEU A 424 2.34 -69.07 -21.36
C LEU A 424 1.94 -70.43 -22.00
N PRO A 425 2.17 -71.58 -21.33
CA PRO A 425 1.72 -72.89 -21.84
C PRO A 425 0.19 -73.00 -21.92
N ASP A 426 -0.31 -73.70 -22.95
CA ASP A 426 -1.76 -73.81 -23.22
C ASP A 426 -2.53 -74.65 -22.17
N GLU A 427 -1.87 -75.64 -21.55
CA GLU A 427 -2.47 -76.49 -20.52
C GLU A 427 -1.91 -76.15 -19.12
N LEU A 428 -2.76 -75.55 -18.29
CA LEU A 428 -2.45 -75.16 -16.90
C LEU A 428 -3.41 -75.87 -15.93
N ALA A 429 -2.86 -76.60 -14.97
CA ALA A 429 -3.61 -77.17 -13.85
C ALA A 429 -3.52 -76.23 -12.63
N PRO A 430 -4.61 -75.58 -12.19
CA PRO A 430 -4.65 -74.77 -10.96
C PRO A 430 -4.35 -75.63 -9.73
N VAL A 431 -3.40 -75.21 -8.88
CA VAL A 431 -2.97 -76.00 -7.71
C VAL A 431 -3.24 -75.27 -6.39
N ALA A 432 -2.97 -73.97 -6.32
CA ALA A 432 -3.20 -73.17 -5.11
C ALA A 432 -3.44 -71.70 -5.42
N LEU A 433 -4.17 -71.01 -4.54
CA LEU A 433 -4.26 -69.56 -4.51
C LEU A 433 -3.32 -69.00 -3.45
N VAL A 434 -2.50 -68.03 -3.83
CA VAL A 434 -1.64 -67.27 -2.91
C VAL A 434 -2.35 -65.95 -2.61
N LEU A 435 -2.79 -65.80 -1.36
CA LEU A 435 -3.46 -64.60 -0.87
C LEU A 435 -2.43 -63.67 -0.23
N LEU A 436 -2.30 -62.48 -0.79
CA LEU A 436 -1.44 -61.42 -0.28
C LEU A 436 -2.29 -60.24 0.17
N ALA A 437 -1.88 -59.57 1.24
CA ALA A 437 -2.50 -58.34 1.71
C ALA A 437 -1.43 -57.25 1.88
N GLU A 438 -1.79 -56.01 1.60
CA GLU A 438 -0.99 -54.86 2.00
C GLU A 438 -1.32 -54.50 3.45
N ARG A 439 -0.30 -54.30 4.29
CA ARG A 439 -0.51 -53.85 5.67
C ARG A 439 -0.77 -52.35 5.67
N VAL A 440 -1.92 -51.96 6.23
CA VAL A 440 -2.20 -50.56 6.58
C VAL A 440 -1.26 -50.14 7.69
N ARG A 441 -0.67 -48.96 7.59
CA ARG A 441 0.26 -48.47 8.60
C ARG A 441 -0.45 -48.25 9.94
N ALA A 442 0.19 -48.66 11.04
CA ALA A 442 -0.40 -48.58 12.37
C ALA A 442 -0.74 -47.15 12.84
N ASP A 443 -0.04 -46.16 12.29
CA ASP A 443 -0.20 -44.73 12.59
C ASP A 443 -1.24 -44.02 11.71
N ALA A 444 -1.71 -44.66 10.62
CA ALA A 444 -2.66 -44.07 9.69
C ALA A 444 -3.99 -43.64 10.35
N PRO A 445 -4.65 -44.45 11.21
CA PRO A 445 -5.88 -44.05 11.88
C PRO A 445 -5.75 -42.78 12.74
N THR A 446 -4.66 -42.67 13.49
CA THR A 446 -4.40 -41.50 14.34
C THR A 446 -4.17 -40.23 13.52
N THR A 447 -3.52 -40.38 12.36
CA THR A 447 -3.24 -39.27 11.44
C THR A 447 -4.51 -38.84 10.71
N ALA A 448 -5.35 -39.78 10.28
CA ALA A 448 -6.64 -39.50 9.68
C ALA A 448 -7.56 -38.74 10.64
N ALA A 449 -7.66 -39.20 11.89
CA ALA A 449 -8.44 -38.54 12.95
C ALA A 449 -7.94 -37.11 13.22
N TYR A 450 -6.62 -36.90 13.21
CA TYR A 450 -6.04 -35.55 13.34
C TYR A 450 -6.53 -34.62 12.22
N PHE A 451 -6.45 -35.03 10.96
CA PHE A 451 -6.85 -34.19 9.83
C PHE A 451 -8.36 -33.93 9.80
N ALA A 452 -9.18 -34.92 10.16
CA ALA A 452 -10.62 -34.74 10.34
C ALA A 452 -10.93 -33.69 11.42
N ALA A 453 -10.27 -33.75 12.58
CA ALA A 453 -10.40 -32.75 13.66
C ALA A 453 -9.93 -31.34 13.25
N GLN A 454 -9.04 -31.24 12.25
CA GLN A 454 -8.55 -29.98 11.70
C GLN A 454 -9.39 -29.45 10.52
N GLY A 455 -10.50 -30.12 10.18
CA GLY A 455 -11.34 -29.75 9.03
C GLY A 455 -10.63 -29.90 7.69
N VAL A 456 -9.71 -30.86 7.58
CA VAL A 456 -8.99 -31.20 6.34
C VAL A 456 -9.61 -32.45 5.75
N SER A 457 -10.12 -32.36 4.52
CA SER A 457 -10.70 -33.48 3.78
C SER A 457 -9.60 -34.37 3.22
N LEU A 458 -9.67 -35.66 3.51
CA LEU A 458 -8.78 -36.66 2.92
C LEU A 458 -9.48 -37.28 1.71
N LYS A 459 -8.76 -37.44 0.60
CA LYS A 459 -9.24 -38.10 -0.62
C LYS A 459 -8.28 -39.22 -0.98
N VAL A 460 -8.76 -40.45 -1.11
CA VAL A 460 -7.93 -41.61 -1.48
C VAL A 460 -8.10 -41.86 -2.97
N ILE A 461 -7.00 -41.76 -3.73
CA ILE A 461 -7.01 -41.88 -5.19
C ILE A 461 -6.07 -43.01 -5.59
N SER A 462 -6.62 -44.14 -6.04
CA SER A 462 -5.87 -45.37 -6.32
C SER A 462 -6.08 -45.88 -7.74
N GLY A 463 -5.06 -46.55 -8.28
CA GLY A 463 -5.16 -47.35 -9.50
C GLY A 463 -5.88 -48.70 -9.31
N ASP A 464 -6.07 -49.14 -8.06
CA ASP A 464 -6.74 -50.40 -7.73
C ASP A 464 -8.27 -50.32 -7.86
N HIS A 465 -8.94 -51.47 -7.73
CA HIS A 465 -10.40 -51.51 -7.67
C HIS A 465 -10.97 -50.56 -6.59
N ALA A 466 -12.11 -49.93 -6.89
CA ALA A 466 -12.76 -48.99 -5.98
C ALA A 466 -13.08 -49.63 -4.61
N ASP A 467 -13.60 -50.86 -4.61
CA ASP A 467 -13.92 -51.61 -3.38
C ASP A 467 -12.68 -51.87 -2.52
N THR A 468 -11.57 -52.26 -3.15
CA THR A 468 -10.29 -52.51 -2.45
C THR A 468 -9.73 -51.23 -1.85
N ALA A 469 -9.78 -50.12 -2.59
CA ALA A 469 -9.38 -48.81 -2.09
C ALA A 469 -10.27 -48.35 -0.93
N ALA A 470 -11.57 -48.60 -0.99
CA ALA A 470 -12.53 -48.24 0.04
C ALA A 470 -12.32 -49.03 1.33
N GLU A 471 -12.05 -50.33 1.22
CA GLU A 471 -11.69 -51.19 2.36
C GLU A 471 -10.40 -50.72 3.05
N VAL A 472 -9.35 -50.42 2.28
CA VAL A 472 -8.08 -49.90 2.82
C VAL A 472 -8.29 -48.54 3.51
N ALA A 473 -9.06 -47.64 2.90
CA ALA A 473 -9.40 -46.34 3.49
C ALA A 473 -10.15 -46.50 4.82
N ARG A 474 -11.09 -47.46 4.90
CA ARG A 474 -11.85 -47.75 6.13
C ARG A 474 -10.94 -48.28 7.23
N ARG A 475 -10.03 -49.22 6.90
CA ARG A 475 -9.02 -49.73 7.85
C ARG A 475 -8.02 -48.65 8.29
N ALA A 476 -7.74 -47.68 7.43
CA ALA A 476 -6.90 -46.52 7.74
C ALA A 476 -7.61 -45.45 8.60
N GLY A 477 -8.87 -45.68 9.02
CA GLY A 477 -9.63 -44.76 9.88
C GLY A 477 -10.27 -43.59 9.14
N ILE A 478 -10.46 -43.68 7.82
CA ILE A 478 -11.14 -42.66 7.03
C ILE A 478 -12.64 -42.99 7.03
N GLU A 479 -13.38 -42.42 7.98
CA GLU A 479 -14.80 -42.75 8.24
C GLU A 479 -15.75 -42.44 7.07
N ALA A 480 -15.39 -41.48 6.20
CA ALA A 480 -16.19 -41.07 5.04
C ALA A 480 -15.89 -41.85 3.75
N ALA A 481 -15.30 -43.05 3.85
CA ALA A 481 -14.80 -43.79 2.68
C ALA A 481 -15.88 -44.25 1.68
N GLY A 482 -17.14 -44.44 2.10
CA GLY A 482 -18.22 -44.94 1.24
C GLY A 482 -17.90 -46.29 0.58
N ASP A 483 -18.59 -46.58 -0.54
CA ASP A 483 -18.34 -47.78 -1.37
C ASP A 483 -17.21 -47.56 -2.40
N GLY A 484 -16.69 -46.33 -2.51
CA GLY A 484 -15.69 -45.93 -3.51
C GLY A 484 -16.29 -45.72 -4.91
N VAL A 485 -15.67 -44.83 -5.68
CA VAL A 485 -16.10 -44.46 -7.03
C VAL A 485 -15.15 -45.07 -8.07
N ASP A 486 -15.69 -45.78 -9.06
CA ASP A 486 -14.91 -46.27 -10.21
C ASP A 486 -14.61 -45.12 -11.19
N ALA A 487 -13.33 -44.94 -11.51
CA ALA A 487 -12.85 -43.87 -12.37
C ALA A 487 -13.44 -43.89 -13.80
N ARG A 488 -13.94 -45.04 -14.27
CA ARG A 488 -14.60 -45.16 -15.59
C ARG A 488 -15.94 -44.42 -15.66
N ALA A 489 -16.54 -44.11 -14.51
CA ALA A 489 -17.78 -43.37 -14.40
C ALA A 489 -17.57 -41.86 -14.09
N LEU A 490 -16.32 -41.37 -14.13
CA LEU A 490 -16.04 -39.96 -13.85
C LEU A 490 -16.55 -39.05 -14.96
N PRO A 491 -17.17 -37.90 -14.63
CA PRO A 491 -17.60 -36.94 -15.62
C PRO A 491 -16.42 -36.20 -16.25
N GLU A 492 -16.50 -35.89 -17.54
CA GLU A 492 -15.44 -35.15 -18.27
C GLU A 492 -15.42 -33.65 -17.93
N GLY A 493 -16.53 -33.08 -17.44
CA GLY A 493 -16.64 -31.66 -17.11
C GLY A 493 -16.00 -31.29 -15.78
N ALA A 494 -15.03 -30.37 -15.78
CA ALA A 494 -14.29 -29.95 -14.58
C ALA A 494 -15.17 -29.50 -13.40
N GLY A 495 -16.30 -28.81 -13.67
CA GLY A 495 -17.24 -28.38 -12.62
C GLY A 495 -17.94 -29.55 -11.92
N GLN A 496 -18.44 -30.53 -12.70
CA GLN A 496 -19.12 -31.72 -12.18
C GLN A 496 -18.15 -32.67 -11.48
N LEU A 497 -16.93 -32.80 -12.03
CA LEU A 497 -15.86 -33.56 -11.40
C LEU A 497 -15.50 -32.97 -10.03
N GLY A 498 -15.43 -31.64 -9.93
CA GLY A 498 -15.17 -30.95 -8.65
C GLY A 498 -16.28 -31.16 -7.62
N GLU A 499 -17.56 -31.14 -8.01
CA GLU A 499 -18.68 -31.43 -7.10
C GLU A 499 -18.66 -32.89 -6.61
N LEU A 500 -18.34 -33.83 -7.51
CA LEU A 500 -18.16 -35.23 -7.13
C LEU A 500 -16.99 -35.40 -6.16
N MET A 501 -15.88 -34.70 -6.42
CA MET A 501 -14.70 -34.71 -5.57
C MET A 501 -14.95 -34.12 -4.18
N GLU A 502 -15.80 -33.10 -4.04
CA GLU A 502 -16.19 -32.56 -2.74
C GLU A 502 -16.98 -33.59 -1.92
N ARG A 503 -17.91 -34.29 -2.58
CA ARG A 503 -18.83 -35.25 -1.93
C ARG A 503 -18.19 -36.59 -1.59
N GLU A 504 -17.46 -37.18 -2.53
CA GLU A 504 -16.94 -38.55 -2.41
C GLU A 504 -15.48 -38.56 -1.94
N THR A 505 -15.06 -39.65 -1.30
CA THR A 505 -13.75 -39.73 -0.62
C THR A 505 -12.77 -40.67 -1.29
N VAL A 506 -13.24 -41.78 -1.88
CA VAL A 506 -12.39 -42.84 -2.40
C VAL A 506 -12.65 -43.06 -3.88
N PHE A 507 -11.57 -43.18 -4.65
CA PHE A 507 -11.61 -43.34 -6.10
C PHE A 507 -10.65 -44.47 -6.52
N GLY A 508 -11.16 -45.43 -7.28
CA GLY A 508 -10.41 -46.57 -7.79
C GLY A 508 -10.31 -46.60 -9.31
N ARG A 509 -9.35 -47.36 -9.85
CA ARG A 509 -9.01 -47.49 -11.27
C ARG A 509 -8.62 -46.17 -11.94
N VAL A 510 -8.07 -45.25 -11.16
CA VAL A 510 -7.74 -43.89 -11.62
C VAL A 510 -6.46 -43.90 -12.44
N SER A 511 -6.51 -43.36 -13.66
CA SER A 511 -5.32 -43.17 -14.50
C SER A 511 -4.50 -41.94 -14.05
N PRO A 512 -3.20 -41.84 -14.41
CA PRO A 512 -2.39 -40.66 -14.10
C PRO A 512 -3.01 -39.33 -14.57
N GLN A 513 -3.59 -39.29 -15.77
CA GLN A 513 -4.24 -38.10 -16.33
C GLN A 513 -5.55 -37.76 -15.60
N GLN A 514 -6.31 -38.78 -15.18
CA GLN A 514 -7.51 -38.56 -14.36
C GLN A 514 -7.14 -38.01 -12.98
N LYS A 515 -6.05 -38.50 -12.38
CA LYS A 515 -5.52 -38.01 -11.10
C LYS A 515 -5.14 -36.53 -11.18
N GLU A 516 -4.49 -36.10 -12.27
CA GLU A 516 -4.23 -34.69 -12.57
C GLU A 516 -5.53 -33.87 -12.68
N ALA A 517 -6.49 -34.34 -13.48
CA ALA A 517 -7.78 -33.65 -13.69
C ALA A 517 -8.59 -33.48 -12.38
N MET A 518 -8.54 -34.49 -11.51
CA MET A 518 -9.16 -34.49 -10.19
C MET A 518 -8.57 -33.40 -9.28
N VAL A 519 -7.24 -33.31 -9.23
CA VAL A 519 -6.54 -32.25 -8.48
C VAL A 519 -6.87 -30.87 -9.06
N ALA A 520 -6.84 -30.72 -10.39
CA ALA A 520 -7.19 -29.47 -11.06
C ALA A 520 -8.64 -29.03 -10.78
N ALA A 521 -9.59 -29.97 -10.73
CA ALA A 521 -11.00 -29.68 -10.45
C ALA A 521 -11.21 -29.13 -9.03
N LEU A 522 -10.56 -29.74 -8.02
CA LEU A 522 -10.58 -29.25 -6.63
C LEU A 522 -9.97 -27.84 -6.53
N ARG A 523 -8.83 -27.60 -7.18
CA ARG A 523 -8.20 -26.27 -7.24
C ARG A 523 -9.08 -25.23 -7.91
N GLY A 524 -9.74 -25.59 -9.02
CA GLY A 524 -10.66 -24.73 -9.76
C GLY A 524 -11.86 -24.26 -8.93
N ARG A 525 -12.24 -25.02 -7.90
CA ARG A 525 -13.29 -24.65 -6.93
C ARG A 525 -12.78 -23.87 -5.73
N GLY A 526 -11.48 -23.58 -5.70
CA GLY A 526 -10.85 -22.80 -4.66
C GLY A 526 -10.43 -23.60 -3.44
N HIS A 527 -10.28 -24.92 -3.51
CA HIS A 527 -9.53 -25.67 -2.48
C HIS A 527 -8.02 -25.41 -2.60
N VAL A 528 -7.29 -25.62 -1.50
CA VAL A 528 -5.83 -25.70 -1.48
C VAL A 528 -5.46 -27.16 -1.32
N VAL A 529 -5.00 -27.76 -2.42
CA VAL A 529 -4.85 -29.22 -2.56
C VAL A 529 -3.41 -29.63 -2.34
N ALA A 530 -3.20 -30.57 -1.42
CA ALA A 530 -1.95 -31.32 -1.28
C ALA A 530 -2.10 -32.69 -1.94
N MET A 531 -1.11 -33.10 -2.74
CA MET A 531 -1.03 -34.46 -3.29
C MET A 531 0.16 -35.18 -2.65
N ILE A 532 -0.05 -36.39 -2.13
CA ILE A 532 1.02 -37.25 -1.61
C ILE A 532 1.11 -38.50 -2.47
N GLY A 533 2.30 -38.79 -2.96
CA GLY A 533 2.57 -39.96 -3.79
C GLY A 533 4.04 -40.37 -3.76
N ASP A 534 4.31 -41.59 -4.20
CA ASP A 534 5.65 -42.18 -4.25
C ASP A 534 6.04 -42.62 -5.68
N GLY A 535 5.06 -42.78 -6.56
CA GLY A 535 5.23 -43.35 -7.89
C GLY A 535 5.41 -42.32 -9.01
N VAL A 536 5.94 -42.82 -10.13
CA VAL A 536 5.97 -42.11 -11.41
C VAL A 536 4.55 -41.74 -11.88
N ASN A 537 3.56 -42.57 -11.53
CA ASN A 537 2.15 -42.36 -11.85
C ASN A 537 1.56 -41.08 -11.23
N ASP A 538 2.18 -40.56 -10.17
CA ASP A 538 1.69 -39.38 -9.45
C ASP A 538 2.33 -38.08 -9.96
N LEU A 539 3.30 -38.14 -10.88
CA LEU A 539 4.08 -36.97 -11.30
C LEU A 539 3.21 -35.80 -11.79
N LEU A 540 2.19 -36.07 -12.60
CA LEU A 540 1.30 -35.05 -13.14
C LEU A 540 0.45 -34.43 -12.01
N ALA A 541 -0.10 -35.26 -11.13
CA ALA A 541 -0.91 -34.81 -10.00
C ALA A 541 -0.09 -34.06 -8.93
N LEU A 542 1.14 -34.51 -8.64
CA LEU A 542 2.09 -33.82 -7.75
C LEU A 542 2.46 -32.44 -8.29
N LYS A 543 2.60 -32.32 -9.61
CA LYS A 543 2.90 -31.05 -10.29
C LYS A 543 1.69 -30.11 -10.29
N GLU A 544 0.50 -30.64 -10.51
CA GLU A 544 -0.75 -29.87 -10.58
C GLU A 544 -1.25 -29.42 -9.20
N ALA A 545 -0.93 -30.16 -8.14
CA ALA A 545 -1.29 -29.78 -6.77
C ALA A 545 -0.68 -28.44 -6.35
N ASP A 546 -1.33 -27.75 -5.42
CA ASP A 546 -0.73 -26.55 -4.82
C ASP A 546 0.53 -26.92 -4.01
N ILE A 547 0.54 -28.13 -3.43
CA ILE A 547 1.72 -28.75 -2.85
C ILE A 547 1.76 -30.26 -3.11
N GLY A 548 2.73 -30.69 -3.91
CA GLY A 548 3.14 -32.08 -4.05
C GLY A 548 4.13 -32.48 -2.95
N ILE A 549 3.86 -33.62 -2.32
CA ILE A 549 4.69 -34.21 -1.27
C ILE A 549 5.10 -35.61 -1.73
N ALA A 550 6.40 -35.84 -1.90
CA ALA A 550 6.93 -37.15 -2.25
C ALA A 550 7.36 -37.94 -1.01
N MET A 551 7.19 -39.26 -1.04
CA MET A 551 7.82 -40.18 -0.08
C MET A 551 9.33 -40.27 -0.37
N GLY A 552 10.16 -40.39 0.68
CA GLY A 552 11.63 -40.49 0.56
C GLY A 552 12.10 -41.78 -0.10
N SER A 553 11.38 -42.88 0.10
CA SER A 553 11.48 -44.16 -0.61
C SER A 553 10.85 -44.15 -2.00
N GLY A 554 10.14 -43.08 -2.36
CA GLY A 554 9.51 -42.91 -3.67
C GLY A 554 10.52 -42.73 -4.80
N SER A 555 10.03 -42.77 -6.03
CA SER A 555 10.87 -42.59 -7.23
C SER A 555 11.62 -41.25 -7.19
N GLY A 556 12.87 -41.25 -7.66
CA GLY A 556 13.67 -40.03 -7.76
C GLY A 556 13.01 -38.95 -8.63
N ALA A 557 12.17 -39.37 -9.59
CA ALA A 557 11.35 -38.48 -10.39
C ALA A 557 10.27 -37.77 -9.55
N ALA A 558 9.49 -38.50 -8.74
CA ALA A 558 8.47 -37.93 -7.87
C ALA A 558 9.08 -36.94 -6.87
N ALA A 559 10.21 -37.31 -6.26
CA ALA A 559 10.96 -36.42 -5.38
C ALA A 559 11.44 -35.16 -6.10
N SER A 560 11.81 -35.20 -7.38
CA SER A 560 12.30 -34.02 -8.11
C SER A 560 11.22 -33.00 -8.50
N VAL A 561 9.95 -33.43 -8.58
CA VAL A 561 8.80 -32.60 -8.96
C VAL A 561 8.07 -32.06 -7.72
N ALA A 562 8.06 -32.82 -6.63
CA ALA A 562 7.40 -32.45 -5.38
C ALA A 562 8.09 -31.25 -4.68
N GLN A 563 7.29 -30.33 -4.13
CA GLN A 563 7.80 -29.19 -3.37
C GLN A 563 8.28 -29.58 -1.96
N ALA A 564 7.86 -30.75 -1.46
CA ALA A 564 8.32 -31.33 -0.20
C ALA A 564 8.63 -32.84 -0.34
N VAL A 565 9.60 -33.33 0.43
CA VAL A 565 9.95 -34.76 0.48
C VAL A 565 9.95 -35.24 1.94
N LEU A 566 9.19 -36.29 2.24
CA LEU A 566 9.16 -36.96 3.53
C LEU A 566 10.33 -37.95 3.63
N ILE A 567 11.43 -37.49 4.20
CA ILE A 567 12.68 -38.24 4.35
C ILE A 567 12.48 -39.53 5.17
N ASP A 568 11.56 -39.51 6.14
CA ASP A 568 11.34 -40.63 7.05
C ASP A 568 10.24 -41.59 6.60
N ASP A 569 9.63 -41.39 5.42
CA ASP A 569 8.56 -42.23 4.88
C ASP A 569 7.36 -42.45 5.83
N ARG A 570 7.10 -41.50 6.75
CA ARG A 570 6.02 -41.63 7.73
C ARG A 570 4.89 -40.66 7.46
N PHE A 571 3.71 -41.23 7.22
CA PHE A 571 2.46 -40.48 7.12
C PHE A 571 2.16 -39.68 8.39
N ALA A 572 2.47 -40.22 9.59
CA ALA A 572 2.32 -39.51 10.86
C ALA A 572 3.18 -38.26 11.04
N SER A 573 4.15 -37.99 10.16
CA SER A 573 4.93 -36.76 10.21
C SER A 573 4.11 -35.56 9.72
N LEU A 574 3.13 -35.76 8.83
CA LEU A 574 2.31 -34.70 8.21
C LEU A 574 1.61 -33.76 9.18
N PRO A 575 0.92 -34.22 10.25
CA PRO A 575 0.36 -33.35 11.28
C PRO A 575 1.38 -32.34 11.83
N SER A 576 2.58 -32.83 12.15
CA SER A 576 3.64 -32.02 12.74
C SER A 576 4.21 -30.99 11.75
N ILE A 577 4.22 -31.32 10.47
CA ILE A 577 4.73 -30.50 9.36
C ILE A 577 3.72 -29.39 9.02
N VAL A 578 2.44 -29.73 8.91
CA VAL A 578 1.36 -28.75 8.68
C VAL A 578 1.29 -27.75 9.84
N ASN A 579 1.42 -28.22 11.09
CA ASN A 579 1.47 -27.34 12.26
C ASN A 579 2.65 -26.37 12.25
N GLU A 580 3.81 -26.82 11.76
CA GLU A 580 4.98 -25.95 11.62
C GLU A 580 4.74 -24.86 10.58
N GLY A 581 4.13 -25.19 9.43
CA GLY A 581 3.71 -24.21 8.42
C GLY A 581 2.71 -23.19 8.99
N ARG A 582 1.69 -23.66 9.70
CA ARG A 582 0.70 -22.82 10.40
C ARG A 582 1.35 -21.89 11.42
N ARG A 583 2.34 -22.38 12.16
CA ARG A 583 3.12 -21.54 13.08
C ARG A 583 3.82 -20.41 12.37
N VAL A 584 4.53 -20.71 11.29
CA VAL A 584 5.28 -19.70 10.52
C VAL A 584 4.34 -18.62 10.01
N ILE A 585 3.21 -18.99 9.39
CA ILE A 585 2.27 -18.02 8.82
C ILE A 585 1.56 -17.19 9.90
N GLY A 586 1.08 -17.81 10.98
CA GLY A 586 0.45 -17.08 12.08
C GLY A 586 1.40 -16.08 12.73
N ASN A 587 2.68 -16.44 12.84
CA ASN A 587 3.71 -15.55 13.37
C ASN A 587 4.02 -14.39 12.44
N VAL A 588 4.16 -14.63 11.14
CA VAL A 588 4.37 -13.55 10.17
C VAL A 588 3.18 -12.60 10.12
N GLU A 589 1.94 -13.08 10.20
CA GLU A 589 0.75 -12.23 10.24
C GLU A 589 0.71 -11.34 11.49
N ARG A 590 1.04 -11.88 12.67
CA ARG A 590 1.18 -11.09 13.92
C ARG A 590 2.23 -9.98 13.77
N VAL A 591 3.38 -10.32 13.20
CA VAL A 591 4.47 -9.36 12.96
C VAL A 591 4.06 -8.30 11.94
N ALA A 592 3.38 -8.70 10.85
CA ALA A 592 2.85 -7.78 9.85
C ALA A 592 1.88 -6.77 10.45
N ASN A 593 1.00 -7.22 11.36
CA ASN A 593 0.08 -6.33 12.06
C ASN A 593 0.82 -5.23 12.86
N LEU A 594 1.96 -5.54 13.49
CA LEU A 594 2.75 -4.54 14.20
C LEU A 594 3.39 -3.51 13.25
N PHE A 595 4.07 -3.99 12.21
CA PHE A 595 4.77 -3.12 11.24
C PHE A 595 3.81 -2.22 10.47
N VAL A 596 2.70 -2.79 9.97
CA VAL A 596 1.74 -2.04 9.17
C VAL A 596 0.96 -1.04 10.03
N THR A 597 0.66 -1.36 11.30
CA THR A 597 0.08 -0.39 12.24
C THR A 597 1.00 0.82 12.43
N LYS A 598 2.32 0.59 12.56
CA LYS A 598 3.32 1.67 12.59
C LYS A 598 3.26 2.55 11.35
N THR A 599 3.33 1.94 10.18
CA THR A 599 3.26 2.68 8.92
C THR A 599 2.00 3.54 8.85
N VAL A 600 0.84 2.99 9.23
CA VAL A 600 -0.42 3.75 9.23
C VAL A 600 -0.35 4.95 10.16
N TYR A 601 0.03 4.78 11.43
CA TYR A 601 -0.01 5.92 12.36
C TYR A 601 1.02 7.00 12.00
N VAL A 602 2.20 6.62 11.50
CA VAL A 602 3.23 7.61 11.10
C VAL A 602 2.77 8.38 9.87
N MET A 603 2.20 7.72 8.86
CA MET A 603 1.68 8.38 7.67
C MET A 603 0.56 9.37 8.02
N LEU A 604 -0.38 8.97 8.88
CA LEU A 604 -1.48 9.83 9.31
C LEU A 604 -0.99 11.01 10.14
N LEU A 605 0.03 10.81 10.98
CA LEU A 605 0.62 11.87 11.78
C LEU A 605 1.41 12.85 10.92
N ALA A 606 2.18 12.37 9.94
CA ALA A 606 2.85 13.22 8.96
C ALA A 606 1.85 14.06 8.15
N PHE A 607 0.74 13.45 7.73
CA PHE A 607 -0.35 14.17 7.08
C PHE A 607 -0.97 15.23 8.01
N ALA A 608 -1.34 14.84 9.23
CA ALA A 608 -1.93 15.74 10.23
C ALA A 608 -1.08 16.98 10.49
N VAL A 609 0.22 16.76 10.70
CA VAL A 609 1.18 17.81 11.02
C VAL A 609 1.48 18.68 9.80
N GLY A 610 1.61 18.07 8.62
CA GLY A 610 1.82 18.79 7.37
C GLY A 610 0.67 19.73 7.02
N VAL A 611 -0.57 19.33 7.31
CA VAL A 611 -1.78 20.15 7.14
C VAL A 611 -1.93 21.19 8.25
N ALA A 612 -1.55 20.85 9.49
CA ALA A 612 -1.62 21.78 10.63
C ALA A 612 -0.49 22.82 10.69
N ASP A 613 0.47 22.77 9.76
CA ASP A 613 1.68 23.59 9.77
C ASP A 613 2.50 23.45 11.07
N LEU A 614 2.43 22.28 11.72
CA LEU A 614 3.13 22.01 12.97
C LEU A 614 4.50 21.38 12.71
N ALA A 615 5.38 21.41 13.72
CA ALA A 615 6.62 20.64 13.66
C ALA A 615 6.29 19.15 13.82
N PHE A 616 7.04 18.29 13.15
CA PHE A 616 6.88 16.85 13.33
C PHE A 616 7.12 16.46 14.80
N PRO A 617 6.18 15.72 15.44
CA PRO A 617 6.14 15.51 16.89
C PRO A 617 7.21 14.52 17.39
N PHE A 618 8.01 13.96 16.50
CA PHE A 618 9.02 12.98 16.85
C PHE A 618 10.37 13.34 16.23
N LEU A 619 11.42 13.12 16.99
CA LEU A 619 12.77 12.97 16.43
C LEU A 619 12.94 11.54 15.91
N PRO A 620 13.84 11.30 14.93
CA PRO A 620 14.15 9.94 14.46
C PRO A 620 14.44 8.97 15.61
N ARG A 621 15.20 9.41 16.62
CA ARG A 621 15.54 8.65 17.82
C ARG A 621 14.33 8.23 18.67
N HIS A 622 13.25 9.02 18.70
CA HIS A 622 12.00 8.66 19.41
C HIS A 622 11.29 7.51 18.70
N LEU A 623 11.19 7.58 17.37
CA LEU A 623 10.58 6.52 16.56
C LEU A 623 11.42 5.24 16.58
N THR A 624 12.74 5.33 16.64
CA THR A 624 13.62 4.17 16.85
C THR A 624 13.35 3.54 18.22
N LEU A 625 13.30 4.32 19.30
CA LEU A 625 13.02 3.81 20.65
C LEU A 625 11.67 3.09 20.73
N VAL A 626 10.60 3.75 20.26
CA VAL A 626 9.25 3.16 20.23
C VAL A 626 9.24 1.92 19.35
N GLY A 627 9.82 1.99 18.15
CA GLY A 627 9.88 0.87 17.22
C GLY A 627 10.62 -0.35 17.77
N SER A 628 11.76 -0.16 18.44
CA SER A 628 12.53 -1.25 19.05
C SER A 628 11.76 -1.94 20.18
N LEU A 629 11.12 -1.18 21.07
CA LEU A 629 10.42 -1.72 22.24
C LEU A 629 9.03 -2.29 21.93
N THR A 630 8.39 -1.85 20.85
CA THR A 630 7.01 -2.26 20.54
C THR A 630 6.91 -3.18 19.33
N ILE A 631 7.93 -3.20 18.47
CA ILE A 631 7.92 -3.98 17.24
C ILE A 631 9.15 -4.88 17.18
N GLY A 632 10.36 -4.32 17.14
CA GLY A 632 11.59 -5.08 16.86
C GLY A 632 11.84 -6.24 17.83
N ILE A 633 11.98 -5.93 19.13
CA ILE A 633 12.28 -6.94 20.15
C ILE A 633 11.09 -7.91 20.32
N PRO A 634 9.82 -7.45 20.50
CA PRO A 634 8.69 -8.37 20.60
C PRO A 634 8.54 -9.27 19.37
N ALA A 635 8.60 -8.73 18.15
CA ALA A 635 8.42 -9.51 16.92
C ALA A 635 9.43 -10.67 16.81
N PHE A 636 10.67 -10.46 17.24
CA PHE A 636 11.68 -11.52 17.26
C PHE A 636 11.25 -12.69 18.17
N PHE A 637 10.88 -12.43 19.42
CA PHE A 637 10.44 -13.48 20.35
C PHE A 637 9.12 -14.12 19.92
N LEU A 638 8.17 -13.31 19.41
CA LEU A 638 6.88 -13.78 18.91
C LEU A 638 7.02 -14.68 17.68
N SER A 639 8.02 -14.43 16.84
CA SER A 639 8.27 -15.26 15.65
C SER A 639 8.68 -16.70 15.97
N LEU A 640 9.15 -16.95 17.19
CA LEU A 640 9.64 -18.27 17.64
C LEU A 640 8.56 -19.11 18.34
N GLU A 641 7.40 -18.52 18.64
CA GLU A 641 6.36 -19.13 19.47
C GLU A 641 5.41 -20.06 18.66
N PRO A 642 4.97 -21.22 19.21
CA PRO A 642 3.94 -22.10 18.62
C PRO A 642 2.62 -21.40 18.26
N THR A 643 2.02 -21.79 17.14
CA THR A 643 0.66 -21.41 16.71
C THR A 643 0.10 -22.55 15.86
N ALA A 644 -1.11 -22.99 16.16
CA ALA A 644 -1.76 -24.12 15.48
C ALA A 644 -2.97 -23.69 14.61
N GLU A 645 -3.32 -22.41 14.61
CA GLU A 645 -4.44 -21.89 13.82
C GLU A 645 -4.17 -22.02 12.31
N ARG A 646 -5.19 -22.47 11.57
CA ARG A 646 -5.12 -22.60 10.12
C ARG A 646 -5.00 -21.23 9.46
N ALA A 647 -4.07 -21.11 8.51
CA ALA A 647 -3.88 -19.89 7.75
C ALA A 647 -5.08 -19.62 6.83
N ARG A 648 -5.73 -18.46 7.00
CA ARG A 648 -6.91 -18.06 6.20
C ARG A 648 -6.48 -17.31 4.93
N ARG A 649 -7.36 -17.23 3.92
CA ARG A 649 -7.14 -16.45 2.68
C ARG A 649 -7.34 -14.94 2.86
N GLY A 650 -6.61 -14.14 2.06
CA GLY A 650 -6.74 -12.68 2.08
C GLY A 650 -5.84 -11.97 3.10
N PHE A 651 -4.54 -12.28 3.10
CA PHE A 651 -3.54 -11.70 4.03
C PHE A 651 -3.63 -10.16 4.14
N VAL A 652 -3.59 -9.46 3.01
CA VAL A 652 -3.60 -7.97 3.00
C VAL A 652 -4.87 -7.43 3.65
N GLU A 653 -6.01 -8.01 3.32
CA GLU A 653 -7.28 -7.54 3.85
C GLU A 653 -7.33 -7.73 5.37
N ARG A 654 -6.97 -8.92 5.89
CA ARG A 654 -6.95 -9.17 7.33
C ARG A 654 -6.01 -8.24 8.08
N VAL A 655 -4.79 -8.06 7.56
CA VAL A 655 -3.81 -7.15 8.16
C VAL A 655 -4.38 -5.72 8.19
N LEU A 656 -4.93 -5.21 7.08
CA LEU A 656 -5.52 -3.86 7.05
C LEU A 656 -6.77 -3.72 7.93
N ARG A 657 -7.58 -4.77 8.07
CA ARG A 657 -8.77 -4.77 8.92
C ARG A 657 -8.46 -4.49 10.40
N PHE A 658 -7.29 -4.93 10.88
CA PHE A 658 -6.82 -4.63 12.24
C PHE A 658 -5.96 -3.37 12.29
N THR A 659 -4.94 -3.28 11.42
CA THR A 659 -3.88 -2.28 11.53
C THR A 659 -4.35 -0.86 11.30
N VAL A 660 -5.36 -0.64 10.44
CA VAL A 660 -5.73 0.73 10.10
C VAL A 660 -6.61 1.38 11.17
N PRO A 661 -7.64 0.72 11.74
CA PRO A 661 -8.32 1.25 12.93
C PRO A 661 -7.35 1.49 14.10
N ALA A 662 -6.42 0.56 14.36
CA ALA A 662 -5.41 0.70 15.41
C ALA A 662 -4.46 1.88 15.16
N GLY A 663 -3.94 2.00 13.94
CA GLY A 663 -3.03 3.08 13.55
C GLY A 663 -3.71 4.45 13.51
N VAL A 664 -4.95 4.53 13.06
CA VAL A 664 -5.78 5.74 13.13
C VAL A 664 -5.92 6.24 14.56
N LEU A 665 -6.28 5.34 15.48
CA LEU A 665 -6.49 5.71 16.87
C LEU A 665 -5.19 6.14 17.54
N ALA A 666 -4.08 5.43 17.25
CA ALA A 666 -2.76 5.80 17.70
C ALA A 666 -2.35 7.19 17.18
N ALA A 667 -2.61 7.50 15.91
CA ALA A 667 -2.32 8.81 15.31
C ALA A 667 -3.14 9.93 15.96
N ILE A 668 -4.46 9.76 16.13
CA ILE A 668 -5.33 10.76 16.78
C ILE A 668 -4.87 11.02 18.21
N ALA A 669 -4.68 9.95 19.01
CA ALA A 669 -4.33 10.10 20.42
C ALA A 669 -2.95 10.74 20.59
N THR A 670 -1.98 10.37 19.76
CA THR A 670 -0.63 10.96 19.75
C THR A 670 -0.67 12.42 19.33
N PHE A 671 -1.39 12.76 18.26
CA PHE A 671 -1.55 14.13 17.80
C PHE A 671 -2.28 14.99 18.84
N ALA A 672 -3.31 14.45 19.49
CA ALA A 672 -4.01 15.12 20.58
C ALA A 672 -3.08 15.38 21.78
N ALA A 673 -2.31 14.38 22.22
CA ALA A 673 -1.35 14.57 23.32
C ALA A 673 -0.28 15.62 22.97
N TYR A 674 0.23 15.60 21.74
CA TYR A 674 1.20 16.58 21.25
C TYR A 674 0.63 18.01 21.22
N SER A 675 -0.52 18.19 20.55
CA SER A 675 -1.17 19.50 20.35
C SER A 675 -1.69 20.09 21.66
N VAL A 676 -2.24 19.28 22.55
CA VAL A 676 -2.69 19.70 23.89
C VAL A 676 -1.50 20.17 24.72
N THR A 677 -0.38 19.44 24.68
CA THR A 677 0.82 19.81 25.44
C THR A 677 1.40 21.14 24.95
N LEU A 678 1.49 21.30 23.63
CA LEU A 678 2.02 22.52 22.99
C LEU A 678 1.09 23.73 23.19
N SER A 679 -0.23 23.53 23.09
CA SER A 679 -1.19 24.64 23.01
C SER A 679 -1.90 24.95 24.33
N TYR A 680 -2.03 23.99 25.25
CA TYR A 680 -2.84 24.12 26.48
C TYR A 680 -2.03 24.01 27.77
N LEU A 681 -0.98 23.18 27.79
CA LEU A 681 -0.17 22.96 28.99
C LEU A 681 1.05 23.89 29.08
N HIS A 682 1.17 24.84 28.15
CA HIS A 682 2.32 25.73 27.96
C HIS A 682 3.65 24.97 28.00
N GLY A 683 3.68 23.77 27.41
CA GLY A 683 4.88 22.96 27.33
C GLY A 683 5.85 23.50 26.28
N THR A 684 7.14 23.29 26.51
CA THR A 684 8.18 23.40 25.47
C THR A 684 7.89 22.40 24.34
N LEU A 685 8.47 22.65 23.16
CA LEU A 685 8.40 21.71 22.03
C LEU A 685 8.91 20.31 22.43
N ASP A 686 9.95 20.27 23.26
CA ASP A 686 10.57 19.02 23.72
C ASP A 686 9.70 18.27 24.75
N ALA A 687 8.98 18.99 25.63
CA ALA A 687 7.97 18.39 26.49
C ALA A 687 6.79 17.82 25.68
N ALA A 688 6.36 18.52 24.62
CA ALA A 688 5.31 18.03 23.72
C ALA A 688 5.74 16.76 22.95
N ARG A 689 6.98 16.71 22.46
CA ARG A 689 7.58 15.52 21.83
C ARG A 689 7.68 14.33 22.80
N SER A 690 8.08 14.62 24.04
CA SER A 690 8.18 13.61 25.10
C SER A 690 6.80 13.05 25.47
N ALA A 691 5.78 13.91 25.59
CA ALA A 691 4.40 13.51 25.82
C ALA A 691 3.85 12.65 24.68
N ALA A 692 4.09 13.04 23.43
CA ALA A 692 3.71 12.26 22.25
C ALA A 692 4.38 10.86 22.26
N THR A 693 5.65 10.79 22.66
CA THR A 693 6.43 9.53 22.72
C THR A 693 5.88 8.57 23.77
N VAL A 694 5.57 9.07 24.97
CA VAL A 694 4.95 8.28 26.05
C VAL A 694 3.57 7.77 25.62
N THR A 695 2.73 8.63 25.05
CA THR A 695 1.37 8.27 24.58
C THR A 695 1.43 7.20 23.49
N LEU A 696 2.28 7.39 22.49
CA LEU A 696 2.43 6.44 21.40
C LEU A 696 2.93 5.08 21.90
N LEU A 697 3.93 5.07 22.79
CA LEU A 697 4.45 3.83 23.38
C LEU A 697 3.36 3.09 24.17
N GLY A 698 2.61 3.78 25.02
CA GLY A 698 1.54 3.16 25.81
C GLY A 698 0.48 2.48 24.94
N ILE A 699 0.06 3.15 23.88
CA ILE A 699 -0.90 2.60 22.90
C ILE A 699 -0.26 1.42 22.13
N ALA A 700 0.99 1.54 21.71
CA ALA A 700 1.70 0.50 20.97
C ALA A 700 1.93 -0.76 21.81
N LEU A 701 2.27 -0.64 23.10
CA LEU A 701 2.35 -1.77 24.04
C LEU A 701 0.99 -2.45 24.24
N TRP A 702 -0.10 -1.68 24.26
CA TRP A 702 -1.45 -2.24 24.30
C TRP A 702 -1.79 -3.00 23.01
N ILE A 703 -1.40 -2.48 21.84
CA ILE A 703 -1.55 -3.17 20.56
C ILE A 703 -0.80 -4.51 20.56
N VAL A 704 0.44 -4.53 21.08
CA VAL A 704 1.19 -5.79 21.28
C VAL A 704 0.42 -6.74 22.19
N ALA A 705 -0.10 -6.27 23.33
CA ALA A 705 -0.87 -7.11 24.25
C ALA A 705 -2.17 -7.68 23.63
N LEU A 706 -2.78 -6.97 22.68
CA LEU A 706 -3.95 -7.46 21.93
C LEU A 706 -3.57 -8.54 20.90
N LEU A 707 -2.49 -8.33 20.15
CA LEU A 707 -2.04 -9.25 19.09
C LEU A 707 -1.49 -10.58 19.62
N VAL A 708 -1.10 -10.61 20.89
CA VAL A 708 -0.46 -11.78 21.52
C VAL A 708 -1.44 -12.49 22.47
N ARG A 709 -2.75 -12.37 22.25
CA ARG A 709 -3.74 -13.17 23.00
C ARG A 709 -3.74 -14.64 22.56
N PRO A 710 -4.01 -15.60 23.47
CA PRO A 710 -4.16 -15.43 24.93
C PRO A 710 -2.84 -15.07 25.64
N LEU A 711 -2.92 -14.30 26.73
CA LEU A 711 -1.72 -13.82 27.44
C LEU A 711 -1.12 -14.93 28.33
N THR A 712 -0.10 -15.62 27.81
CA THR A 712 0.71 -16.56 28.61
C THR A 712 1.70 -15.80 29.51
N ARG A 713 2.25 -16.46 30.54
CA ARG A 713 3.24 -15.87 31.45
C ARG A 713 4.45 -15.29 30.69
N LEU A 714 4.92 -15.97 29.65
CA LEU A 714 6.02 -15.50 28.80
C LEU A 714 5.64 -14.22 28.03
N ARG A 715 4.45 -14.19 27.43
CA ARG A 715 3.95 -13.04 26.67
C ARG A 715 3.79 -11.80 27.56
N ILE A 716 3.28 -12.00 28.78
CA ILE A 716 3.18 -10.95 29.80
C ILE A 716 4.58 -10.47 30.20
N ALA A 717 5.52 -11.38 30.43
CA ALA A 717 6.90 -11.04 30.77
C ALA A 717 7.57 -10.20 29.67
N ILE A 718 7.35 -10.52 28.39
CA ILE A 718 7.86 -9.72 27.26
C ILE A 718 7.29 -8.30 27.29
N VAL A 719 5.97 -8.15 27.37
CA VAL A 719 5.32 -6.82 27.38
C VAL A 719 5.75 -6.01 28.60
N ALA A 720 5.83 -6.63 29.77
CA ALA A 720 6.29 -6.01 31.01
C ALA A 720 7.76 -5.57 30.90
N ALA A 721 8.64 -6.42 30.33
CA ALA A 721 10.04 -6.08 30.11
C ALA A 721 10.21 -4.87 29.19
N MET A 722 9.37 -4.72 28.16
CA MET A 722 9.40 -3.55 27.28
C MET A 722 8.96 -2.27 28.01
N ALA A 723 7.91 -2.35 28.84
CA ALA A 723 7.46 -1.23 29.67
C ALA A 723 8.53 -0.81 30.70
N VAL A 724 9.16 -1.78 31.37
CA VAL A 724 10.26 -1.54 32.33
C VAL A 724 11.48 -0.94 31.63
N SER A 725 11.83 -1.41 30.43
CA SER A 725 12.95 -0.87 29.65
C SER A 725 12.73 0.60 29.31
N PHE A 726 11.51 0.99 28.93
CA PHE A 726 11.18 2.39 28.70
C PHE A 726 11.21 3.24 29.97
N ALA A 727 10.72 2.70 31.09
CA ALA A 727 10.78 3.38 32.38
C ALA A 727 12.23 3.62 32.81
N LEU A 728 13.13 2.66 32.56
CA LEU A 728 14.56 2.80 32.80
C LEU A 728 15.18 3.90 31.91
N VAL A 729 14.86 3.92 30.61
CA VAL A 729 15.30 4.97 29.69
C VAL A 729 14.82 6.35 30.13
N SER A 730 13.58 6.45 30.61
CA SER A 730 12.96 7.72 31.02
C SER A 730 13.47 8.23 32.38
N SER A 731 13.89 7.33 33.27
CA SER A 731 14.37 7.67 34.62
C SER A 731 15.88 7.93 34.71
N THR A 732 16.67 7.34 33.80
CA THR A 732 18.13 7.49 33.82
C THR A 732 18.59 8.70 33.00
N ALA A 733 19.28 9.65 33.66
CA ALA A 733 19.72 10.90 33.05
C ALA A 733 20.51 10.74 31.72
N PRO A 734 21.53 9.86 31.60
CA PRO A 734 22.29 9.74 30.35
C PRO A 734 21.45 9.16 29.20
N LEU A 735 20.58 8.18 29.45
CA LEU A 735 19.71 7.62 28.41
C LEU A 735 18.64 8.61 28.00
N ARG A 736 18.06 9.32 28.96
CA ARG A 736 17.09 10.38 28.72
C ARG A 736 17.66 11.50 27.84
N ALA A 737 18.90 11.93 28.11
CA ALA A 737 19.62 12.91 27.29
C ALA A 737 19.90 12.38 25.88
N PHE A 738 20.33 11.12 25.76
CA PHE A 738 20.58 10.47 24.47
C PHE A 738 19.32 10.46 23.58
N PHE A 739 18.19 10.04 24.14
CA PHE A 739 16.90 10.00 23.43
C PHE A 739 16.18 11.35 23.36
N ALA A 740 16.76 12.45 23.88
CA ALA A 740 16.13 13.77 23.93
C ALA A 740 14.70 13.73 24.53
N LEU A 741 14.58 13.10 25.70
CA LEU A 741 13.35 13.03 26.47
C LEU A 741 13.41 14.05 27.61
N GLU A 742 12.38 14.88 27.76
CA GLU A 742 12.30 15.89 28.82
C GLU A 742 11.53 15.33 30.02
N PRO A 743 11.95 15.60 31.28
CA PRO A 743 11.16 15.22 32.45
C PRO A 743 9.81 15.95 32.44
N LEU A 744 8.73 15.17 32.31
CA LEU A 744 7.38 15.70 32.20
C LEU A 744 6.80 16.05 33.59
N PRO A 745 6.15 17.22 33.76
CA PRO A 745 5.41 17.53 34.98
C PRO A 745 4.16 16.65 35.11
N LEU A 746 3.69 16.47 36.35
CA LEU A 746 2.57 15.57 36.68
C LEU A 746 1.32 15.81 35.82
N ARG A 747 1.01 17.07 35.50
CA ARG A 747 -0.14 17.43 34.65
C ARG A 747 -0.07 16.85 33.23
N ILE A 748 1.13 16.81 32.63
CA ILE A 748 1.33 16.25 31.28
C ILE A 748 1.26 14.72 31.34
N TRP A 749 1.79 14.12 32.41
CA TRP A 749 1.64 12.67 32.67
C TRP A 749 0.19 12.22 32.79
N LEU A 750 -0.62 12.93 33.60
CA LEU A 750 -2.04 12.62 33.76
C LEU A 750 -2.81 12.77 32.43
N GLY A 751 -2.49 13.80 31.65
CA GLY A 751 -3.05 14.00 30.31
C GLY A 751 -2.73 12.85 29.37
N ALA A 752 -1.46 12.45 29.28
CA ALA A 752 -0.99 11.33 28.46
C ALA A 752 -1.65 10.00 28.88
N ILE A 753 -1.69 9.69 30.17
CA ILE A 753 -2.35 8.48 30.70
C ILE A 753 -3.84 8.47 30.35
N GLY A 754 -4.53 9.61 30.53
CA GLY A 754 -5.94 9.75 30.14
C GLY A 754 -6.18 9.48 28.65
N THR A 755 -5.28 9.98 27.78
CA THR A 755 -5.36 9.72 26.33
C THR A 755 -5.11 8.25 26.00
N ILE A 756 -4.12 7.62 26.65
CA ILE A 756 -3.81 6.20 26.49
C ILE A 756 -5.02 5.34 26.89
N VAL A 757 -5.61 5.57 28.07
CA VAL A 757 -6.75 4.77 28.57
C VAL A 757 -7.96 4.88 27.66
N LEU A 758 -8.28 6.09 27.20
CA LEU A 758 -9.37 6.33 26.25
C LEU A 758 -9.13 5.58 24.93
N ALA A 759 -7.93 5.72 24.36
CA ALA A 759 -7.54 5.03 23.12
C ALA A 759 -7.55 3.51 23.30
N CYS A 760 -7.01 2.96 24.38
CA CYS A 760 -6.99 1.51 24.61
C CYS A 760 -8.40 0.94 24.78
N SER A 761 -9.32 1.70 25.40
CA SER A 761 -10.72 1.31 25.58
C SER A 761 -11.49 1.31 24.27
N ALA A 762 -11.34 2.34 23.45
CA ALA A 762 -11.90 2.39 22.09
C ALA A 762 -11.32 1.26 21.21
N LEU A 763 -9.99 1.08 21.32
CA LEU A 763 -9.18 -0.11 21.02
C LEU A 763 -9.98 -1.41 21.03
N ARG A 764 -10.23 -1.81 22.27
CA ARG A 764 -10.85 -3.06 22.66
C ARG A 764 -12.29 -3.19 22.14
N GLY A 765 -13.04 -2.09 22.09
CA GLY A 765 -14.41 -2.08 21.60
C GLY A 765 -14.54 -2.34 20.09
N ILE A 766 -13.51 -1.98 19.30
CA ILE A 766 -13.46 -2.29 17.85
C ILE A 766 -13.22 -3.77 17.64
N THR A 767 -12.20 -4.29 18.32
CA THR A 767 -11.68 -5.63 18.07
C THR A 767 -12.71 -6.68 18.46
N THR A 768 -13.42 -6.50 19.59
CA THR A 768 -14.48 -7.43 20.01
C THR A 768 -15.68 -7.48 19.06
N ARG A 769 -15.99 -6.38 18.37
CA ARG A 769 -17.07 -6.34 17.35
C ARG A 769 -16.63 -6.92 16.01
N ALA A 770 -15.34 -6.82 15.68
CA ALA A 770 -14.79 -7.36 14.45
C ALA A 770 -14.75 -8.90 14.47
N ASP A 771 -14.43 -9.51 15.61
CA ASP A 771 -14.37 -10.97 15.76
C ASP A 771 -15.75 -11.63 15.56
N VAL A 772 -16.84 -10.99 16.02
CA VAL A 772 -18.23 -11.49 15.88
C VAL A 772 -18.72 -11.49 14.42
N ILE A 773 -18.20 -10.61 13.57
CA ILE A 773 -18.64 -10.50 12.16
C ILE A 773 -17.88 -11.49 11.26
N LEU A 774 -16.69 -11.93 11.67
CA LEU A 774 -15.83 -12.81 10.85
C LEU A 774 -16.33 -14.25 10.77
N ASP A 775 -17.10 -14.72 11.74
CA ASP A 775 -17.75 -16.05 11.69
C ASP A 775 -18.98 -16.07 10.76
N SER A 776 -19.40 -14.93 10.20
CA SER A 776 -20.66 -14.81 9.45
C SER A 776 -20.52 -14.47 7.96
N ALA A 777 -19.31 -14.36 7.40
CA ALA A 777 -19.10 -13.90 6.03
C ALA A 777 -18.16 -14.80 5.20
N GLU A 778 -18.73 -15.83 4.56
CA GLU A 778 -18.13 -16.56 3.44
C GLU A 778 -18.67 -16.04 2.08
N SER A 779 -17.78 -15.87 1.10
CA SER A 779 -17.95 -15.42 -0.32
C SER A 779 -18.13 -13.89 -0.57
N PRO A 780 -17.79 -13.29 -1.75
CA PRO A 780 -17.81 -13.85 -3.12
C PRO A 780 -16.68 -13.42 -4.11
N ASP A 781 -16.76 -13.98 -5.34
CA ASP A 781 -15.87 -13.81 -6.52
C ASP A 781 -15.74 -12.39 -7.12
N PRO A 782 -14.65 -12.08 -7.86
CA PRO A 782 -14.45 -10.79 -8.53
C PRO A 782 -15.07 -10.71 -9.94
N PRO A 783 -15.46 -9.51 -10.41
CA PRO A 783 -16.17 -9.35 -11.69
C PRO A 783 -15.22 -9.29 -12.91
N SER A 784 -15.68 -9.84 -14.04
CA SER A 784 -14.98 -9.87 -15.33
C SER A 784 -15.11 -8.56 -16.14
N ALA A 785 -14.21 -8.36 -17.11
CA ALA A 785 -14.05 -7.13 -17.90
C ALA A 785 -15.32 -6.64 -18.65
N LEU A 786 -16.26 -7.54 -18.96
CA LEU A 786 -17.56 -7.20 -19.58
C LEU A 786 -18.47 -6.38 -18.66
N SER A 787 -18.21 -6.37 -17.35
CA SER A 787 -18.95 -5.55 -16.37
C SER A 787 -18.59 -4.06 -16.43
N ALA A 788 -17.36 -3.71 -16.83
CA ALA A 788 -16.89 -2.32 -16.86
C ALA A 788 -17.55 -1.51 -17.97
N ALA A 789 -17.74 -2.10 -19.16
CA ALA A 789 -18.42 -1.46 -20.28
C ALA A 789 -19.93 -1.24 -20.00
N ARG A 790 -20.58 -2.22 -19.36
CA ARG A 790 -21.98 -2.09 -18.92
C ARG A 790 -22.13 -1.07 -17.79
N ALA A 791 -21.14 -0.91 -16.91
CA ALA A 791 -21.14 0.11 -15.86
C ALA A 791 -21.08 1.53 -16.43
N TRP A 792 -20.27 1.78 -17.47
CA TRP A 792 -20.18 3.08 -18.15
C TRP A 792 -21.49 3.52 -18.80
N LEU A 793 -22.15 2.60 -19.53
CA LEU A 793 -23.47 2.85 -20.13
C LEU A 793 -24.59 3.00 -19.09
N ALA A 794 -24.50 2.26 -17.97
CA ALA A 794 -25.45 2.38 -16.87
C ALA A 794 -25.31 3.72 -16.12
N LEU A 795 -24.09 4.24 -15.95
CA LEU A 795 -23.81 5.53 -15.30
C LEU A 795 -24.47 6.70 -16.04
N TRP A 796 -24.39 6.72 -17.36
CA TRP A 796 -25.00 7.78 -18.18
C TRP A 796 -26.54 7.76 -18.12
N ARG A 797 -27.14 6.56 -18.01
CA ARG A 797 -28.58 6.40 -17.82
C ARG A 797 -29.07 6.74 -16.40
N ARG A 798 -28.24 6.52 -15.36
CA ARG A 798 -28.62 6.65 -13.93
C ARG A 798 -28.55 8.09 -13.39
N HIS A 799 -27.77 8.97 -14.02
CA HIS A 799 -27.47 10.32 -13.50
C HIS A 799 -27.72 11.46 -14.52
N LYS A 800 -28.88 11.45 -15.21
CA LYS A 800 -29.23 12.41 -16.29
C LYS A 800 -29.10 13.91 -15.95
N VAL A 801 -29.26 14.29 -14.68
CA VAL A 801 -29.24 15.69 -14.22
C VAL A 801 -27.94 16.05 -13.49
N LEU A 802 -27.33 15.10 -12.78
CA LEU A 802 -26.15 15.36 -11.95
C LEU A 802 -24.90 15.67 -12.77
N VAL A 803 -24.69 14.94 -13.87
CA VAL A 803 -23.52 15.12 -14.75
C VAL A 803 -23.51 16.48 -15.44
N PRO A 804 -24.59 16.95 -16.12
CA PRO A 804 -24.57 18.27 -16.76
C PRO A 804 -24.48 19.42 -15.74
N VAL A 805 -25.13 19.31 -14.58
CA VAL A 805 -25.03 20.33 -13.52
C VAL A 805 -23.62 20.41 -12.95
N SER A 806 -22.97 19.27 -12.72
CA SER A 806 -21.58 19.23 -12.24
C SER A 806 -20.60 19.73 -13.31
N ALA A 807 -20.84 19.43 -14.59
CA ALA A 807 -20.03 19.96 -15.68
C ALA A 807 -20.16 21.50 -15.79
N LEU A 808 -21.38 22.03 -15.65
CA LEU A 808 -21.62 23.47 -15.65
C LEU A 808 -20.95 24.17 -14.44
N LEU A 809 -21.06 23.57 -13.25
CA LEU A 809 -20.38 24.07 -12.04
C LEU A 809 -18.87 24.03 -12.18
N PHE A 810 -18.30 22.95 -12.71
CA PHE A 810 -16.86 22.84 -12.94
C PHE A 810 -16.38 23.86 -13.96
N CYS A 811 -16.98 23.92 -15.14
CA CYS A 811 -16.59 24.85 -16.20
C CYS A 811 -16.73 26.31 -15.75
N GLY A 812 -17.82 26.66 -15.07
CA GLY A 812 -18.02 28.02 -14.53
C GLY A 812 -16.99 28.38 -13.46
N SER A 813 -16.70 27.47 -12.53
CA SER A 813 -15.73 27.71 -11.45
C SER A 813 -14.30 27.75 -11.97
N ALA A 814 -13.94 26.88 -12.92
CA ALA A 814 -12.62 26.86 -13.56
C ALA A 814 -12.40 28.10 -14.43
N TRP A 815 -13.42 28.52 -15.19
CA TRP A 815 -13.38 29.76 -15.98
C TRP A 815 -13.17 30.97 -15.08
N LEU A 816 -13.92 31.07 -13.97
CA LEU A 816 -13.76 32.15 -13.01
C LEU A 816 -12.38 32.15 -12.35
N PHE A 817 -11.86 30.97 -11.97
CA PHE A 817 -10.51 30.86 -11.40
C PHE A 817 -9.42 31.27 -12.40
N LEU A 818 -9.49 30.77 -13.63
CA LEU A 818 -8.50 31.07 -14.68
C LEU A 818 -8.54 32.54 -15.09
N GLY A 819 -9.73 33.15 -15.19
CA GLY A 819 -9.87 34.58 -15.46
C GLY A 819 -9.23 35.43 -14.35
N VAL A 820 -9.52 35.12 -13.08
CA VAL A 820 -8.89 35.84 -11.96
C VAL A 820 -7.37 35.60 -11.90
N LEU A 821 -6.90 34.38 -12.23
CA LEU A 821 -5.48 34.07 -12.29
C LEU A 821 -4.77 34.83 -13.42
N GLU A 822 -5.38 34.91 -14.59
CA GLU A 822 -4.91 35.71 -15.73
C GLU A 822 -4.81 37.18 -15.33
N ASP A 823 -5.83 37.76 -14.70
CA ASP A 823 -5.81 39.15 -14.24
C ASP A 823 -4.70 39.43 -13.21
N VAL A 824 -4.43 38.47 -12.32
CA VAL A 824 -3.33 38.56 -11.34
C VAL A 824 -1.96 38.48 -12.02
N LEU A 825 -1.81 37.66 -13.05
CA LEU A 825 -0.57 37.53 -13.83
C LEU A 825 -0.32 38.74 -14.73
N SER A 826 -1.37 39.22 -15.40
CA SER A 826 -1.36 40.34 -16.34
C SER A 826 -1.34 41.72 -15.64
N LYS A 827 -1.55 41.76 -14.31
CA LYS A 827 -1.70 42.99 -13.49
C LYS A 827 -2.81 43.89 -14.02
N ASP A 828 -3.92 43.28 -14.40
CA ASP A 828 -5.03 43.85 -15.17
C ASP A 828 -6.17 44.40 -14.24
N PRO A 829 -7.27 44.98 -14.75
CA PRO A 829 -8.16 45.89 -14.00
C PRO A 829 -8.85 45.31 -12.74
N LEU A 830 -8.88 44.00 -12.55
CA LEU A 830 -9.38 43.37 -11.32
C LEU A 830 -8.57 43.76 -10.07
N MET A 831 -7.28 44.11 -10.22
CA MET A 831 -6.45 44.70 -9.14
C MET A 831 -6.98 46.04 -8.62
N GLN A 832 -7.78 46.76 -9.40
CA GLN A 832 -8.27 48.09 -9.05
C GLN A 832 -9.59 48.02 -8.30
N ALA A 833 -10.45 47.07 -8.66
CA ALA A 833 -11.64 46.73 -7.88
C ALA A 833 -11.27 46.26 -6.46
N ASP A 834 -10.17 45.51 -6.33
CA ASP A 834 -9.63 45.07 -5.04
C ASP A 834 -9.35 46.24 -4.09
N LEU A 835 -8.73 47.31 -4.58
CA LEU A 835 -8.39 48.48 -3.75
C LEU A 835 -9.64 49.26 -3.32
N ILE A 836 -10.61 49.42 -4.23
CA ILE A 836 -11.87 50.13 -3.97
C ILE A 836 -12.70 49.39 -2.92
N VAL A 837 -12.86 48.07 -3.09
CA VAL A 837 -13.61 47.25 -2.14
C VAL A 837 -12.88 47.22 -0.79
N TYR A 838 -11.55 47.08 -0.79
CA TYR A 838 -10.76 47.15 0.43
C TYR A 838 -11.01 48.46 1.20
N ARG A 839 -10.86 49.63 0.56
CA ARG A 839 -11.07 50.94 1.20
C ARG A 839 -12.51 51.12 1.69
N THR A 840 -13.48 50.68 0.89
CA THR A 840 -14.91 50.74 1.27
C THR A 840 -15.19 49.89 2.51
N LEU A 841 -14.66 48.67 2.56
CA LEU A 841 -14.81 47.79 3.72
C LEU A 841 -14.09 48.36 4.95
N GLN A 842 -12.88 48.93 4.79
CA GLN A 842 -12.16 49.56 5.90
C GLN A 842 -12.93 50.75 6.51
N ASN A 843 -13.69 51.51 5.70
CA ASN A 843 -14.50 52.65 6.17
C ASN A 843 -15.74 52.23 6.98
N ILE A 844 -16.19 50.98 6.87
CA ILE A 844 -17.38 50.45 7.57
C ILE A 844 -16.98 49.71 8.86
N ARG A 845 -15.68 49.62 9.18
CA ARG A 845 -15.21 48.84 10.33
C ARG A 845 -15.60 49.47 11.67
N VAL A 846 -16.12 48.63 12.57
CA VAL A 846 -16.46 49.02 13.95
C VAL A 846 -16.00 47.95 14.95
N PRO A 847 -15.54 48.31 16.16
CA PRO A 847 -14.87 47.37 17.08
C PRO A 847 -15.68 46.12 17.46
N TYR A 848 -17.00 46.25 17.60
CA TYR A 848 -17.87 45.10 17.90
C TYR A 848 -17.93 44.11 16.73
N LEU A 849 -18.05 44.63 15.50
CA LEU A 849 -18.11 43.82 14.29
C LEU A 849 -16.74 43.21 13.96
N ASP A 850 -15.63 43.89 14.28
CA ASP A 850 -14.28 43.32 14.22
C ASP A 850 -14.14 42.05 15.07
N SER A 851 -14.63 42.09 16.32
CA SER A 851 -14.62 40.92 17.21
C SER A 851 -15.42 39.75 16.63
N TRP A 852 -16.62 40.02 16.13
CA TRP A 852 -17.48 38.98 15.56
C TRP A 852 -16.91 38.38 14.27
N MET A 853 -16.36 39.21 13.40
CA MET A 853 -15.70 38.78 12.16
C MET A 853 -14.41 38.01 12.42
N THR A 854 -13.67 38.36 13.48
CA THR A 854 -12.50 37.59 13.94
C THR A 854 -12.92 36.17 14.33
N GLY A 855 -13.97 36.03 15.14
CA GLY A 855 -14.49 34.72 15.54
C GLY A 855 -14.99 33.86 14.36
N MET A 856 -15.59 34.48 13.34
CA MET A 856 -15.98 33.77 12.10
C MET A 856 -14.77 33.34 11.28
N SER A 857 -13.69 34.12 11.27
CA SER A 857 -12.44 33.77 10.60
C SER A 857 -11.73 32.58 11.28
N GLU A 858 -11.82 32.45 12.60
CA GLU A 858 -11.21 31.37 13.39
C GLU A 858 -11.81 29.98 13.07
N LEU A 859 -13.08 29.91 12.65
CA LEU A 859 -13.70 28.65 12.18
C LEU A 859 -13.06 28.08 10.91
N GLY A 860 -12.35 28.92 10.15
CA GLY A 860 -11.57 28.53 8.99
C GLY A 860 -10.08 28.27 9.30
N ASP A 861 -9.66 28.41 10.56
CA ASP A 861 -8.26 28.24 10.96
C ASP A 861 -7.88 26.74 11.06
N ALA A 862 -6.61 26.43 10.79
CA ALA A 862 -6.06 25.08 10.82
C ALA A 862 -6.26 24.39 12.18
N ALA A 863 -6.24 25.15 13.28
CA ALA A 863 -6.46 24.64 14.63
C ALA A 863 -7.86 24.00 14.81
N VAL A 864 -8.86 24.45 14.05
CA VAL A 864 -10.24 23.92 14.08
C VAL A 864 -10.47 22.92 12.96
N VAL A 865 -9.94 23.19 11.77
CA VAL A 865 -10.16 22.37 10.57
C VAL A 865 -9.40 21.04 10.62
N VAL A 866 -8.15 21.00 11.07
CA VAL A 866 -7.34 19.76 11.09
C VAL A 866 -7.95 18.66 11.97
N PRO A 867 -8.40 18.93 13.21
CA PRO A 867 -9.08 17.92 14.02
C PRO A 867 -10.31 17.33 13.32
N VAL A 868 -11.11 18.17 12.63
CA VAL A 868 -12.29 17.72 11.87
C VAL A 868 -11.85 16.80 10.71
N VAL A 869 -10.81 17.18 9.97
CA VAL A 869 -10.25 16.38 8.86
C VAL A 869 -9.80 15.00 9.35
N LEU A 870 -9.07 14.93 10.46
CA LEU A 870 -8.59 13.68 11.04
C LEU A 870 -9.74 12.82 11.55
N VAL A 871 -10.72 13.41 12.24
CA VAL A 871 -11.87 12.66 12.77
C VAL A 871 -12.73 12.08 11.65
N VAL A 872 -12.98 12.84 10.57
CA VAL A 872 -13.70 12.35 9.39
C VAL A 872 -12.93 11.24 8.68
N LEU A 873 -11.63 11.42 8.48
CA LEU A 873 -10.75 10.40 7.90
C LEU A 873 -10.78 9.11 8.73
N SER A 874 -10.67 9.26 10.04
CA SER A 874 -10.70 8.17 11.02
C SER A 874 -12.03 7.43 10.98
N TRP A 875 -13.13 8.16 10.87
CA TRP A 875 -14.46 7.59 10.73
C TRP A 875 -14.60 6.76 9.45
N PHE A 876 -14.15 7.27 8.30
CA PHE A 876 -14.21 6.53 7.04
C PHE A 876 -13.36 5.26 7.09
N VAL A 877 -12.14 5.36 7.61
CA VAL A 877 -11.26 4.22 7.78
C VAL A 877 -11.87 3.18 8.72
N TRP A 878 -12.41 3.61 9.86
CA TRP A 878 -13.08 2.74 10.84
C TRP A 878 -14.23 1.95 10.23
N HIS A 879 -15.06 2.62 9.42
CA HIS A 879 -16.21 2.00 8.75
C HIS A 879 -15.82 1.32 7.44
N ARG A 880 -14.52 1.10 7.19
CA ARG A 880 -13.95 0.47 5.99
C ARG A 880 -14.40 1.14 4.68
N ARG A 881 -14.68 2.44 4.73
CA ARG A 881 -15.04 3.28 3.57
C ARG A 881 -13.77 3.83 2.92
N TRP A 882 -12.89 2.92 2.46
CA TRP A 882 -11.59 3.27 1.85
C TRP A 882 -11.69 4.27 0.72
N ARG A 883 -12.72 4.15 -0.11
CA ARG A 883 -12.97 5.06 -1.23
C ARG A 883 -13.26 6.48 -0.72
N ALA A 884 -14.17 6.63 0.24
CA ALA A 884 -14.44 7.93 0.85
C ALA A 884 -13.19 8.51 1.55
N ALA A 885 -12.38 7.68 2.22
CA ALA A 885 -11.13 8.11 2.84
C ALA A 885 -10.10 8.63 1.82
N ILE A 886 -9.92 7.95 0.68
CA ILE A 886 -9.01 8.38 -0.39
C ILE A 886 -9.47 9.71 -0.99
N TYR A 887 -10.75 9.82 -1.33
CA TYR A 887 -11.30 11.06 -1.89
C TYR A 887 -11.28 12.20 -0.87
N TRP A 888 -11.45 11.91 0.41
CA TRP A 888 -11.31 12.89 1.50
C TRP A 888 -9.88 13.42 1.61
N LEU A 889 -8.88 12.53 1.58
CA LEU A 889 -7.46 12.90 1.55
C LEU A 889 -7.10 13.69 0.28
N ALA A 890 -7.61 13.27 -0.88
CA ALA A 890 -7.40 13.98 -2.15
C ALA A 890 -8.05 15.37 -2.15
N ALA A 891 -9.24 15.50 -1.57
CA ALA A 891 -9.93 16.77 -1.41
C ALA A 891 -9.07 17.74 -0.60
N VAL A 892 -8.83 17.43 0.67
CA VAL A 892 -8.17 18.36 1.59
C VAL A 892 -6.67 18.49 1.30
N GLY A 893 -5.97 17.36 1.19
CA GLY A 893 -4.51 17.34 0.98
C GLY A 893 -4.08 17.84 -0.39
N GLY A 894 -4.83 17.49 -1.45
CA GLY A 894 -4.55 17.96 -2.80
C GLY A 894 -4.74 19.48 -2.94
N ALA A 895 -5.84 20.01 -2.41
CA ALA A 895 -6.09 21.45 -2.42
C ALA A 895 -5.02 22.23 -1.67
N GLU A 896 -4.61 21.75 -0.49
CA GLU A 896 -3.61 22.42 0.35
C GLU A 896 -2.24 22.51 -0.34
N VAL A 897 -1.79 21.42 -0.97
CA VAL A 897 -0.53 21.40 -1.73
C VAL A 897 -0.58 22.39 -2.89
N ILE A 898 -1.68 22.39 -3.65
CA ILE A 898 -1.84 23.27 -4.82
C ILE A 898 -1.87 24.74 -4.40
N VAL A 899 -2.59 25.09 -3.32
CA VAL A 899 -2.64 26.46 -2.79
C VAL A 899 -1.25 26.94 -2.39
N LYS A 900 -0.48 26.12 -1.66
CA LYS A 900 0.89 26.47 -1.27
C LYS A 900 1.81 26.66 -2.48
N LEU A 901 1.69 25.80 -3.50
CA LEU A 901 2.44 25.96 -4.76
C LEU A 901 2.07 27.24 -5.51
N LEU A 902 0.78 27.60 -5.57
CA LEU A 902 0.33 28.84 -6.20
C LEU A 902 0.85 30.08 -5.48
N LYS A 903 0.82 30.08 -4.14
CA LYS A 903 1.41 31.16 -3.33
C LYS A 903 2.90 31.35 -3.61
N LEU A 904 3.64 30.23 -3.67
CA LEU A 904 5.06 30.21 -4.01
C LEU A 904 5.36 30.63 -5.45
N ALA A 905 4.45 30.40 -6.38
CA ALA A 905 4.67 30.79 -7.77
C ALA A 905 4.41 32.30 -7.96
N LEU A 906 3.34 32.82 -7.36
CA LEU A 906 2.79 34.13 -7.71
C LEU A 906 3.29 35.27 -6.81
N HIS A 907 3.80 34.98 -5.61
CA HIS A 907 4.38 35.97 -4.69
C HIS A 907 3.52 37.23 -4.43
N ARG A 908 2.20 37.12 -4.53
CA ARG A 908 1.29 38.27 -4.37
C ARG A 908 1.22 38.73 -2.91
N THR A 909 1.46 40.02 -2.66
CA THR A 909 1.46 40.61 -1.31
C THR A 909 0.06 40.83 -0.75
N ARG A 910 -0.11 40.63 0.56
CA ARG A 910 -1.36 40.89 1.30
C ARG A 910 -1.63 42.38 1.49
N PRO A 911 -2.91 42.79 1.68
CA PRO A 911 -3.26 44.16 2.03
C PRO A 911 -2.69 44.62 3.40
N ASN A 912 -2.65 43.71 4.38
CA ASN A 912 -2.06 43.97 5.69
C ASN A 912 -0.91 42.98 5.97
N PRO A 913 0.34 43.44 6.12
CA PRO A 913 1.48 42.57 6.39
C PRO A 913 1.57 42.24 7.90
N PHE A 914 0.85 41.21 8.33
CA PHE A 914 0.92 40.70 9.72
C PHE A 914 1.45 39.25 9.82
N ALA A 915 1.66 38.57 8.67
CA ALA A 915 2.10 37.18 8.59
C ALA A 915 3.53 37.07 8.03
N SER A 916 4.26 36.02 8.42
CA SER A 916 5.61 35.70 7.95
C SER A 916 5.61 34.40 7.13
N GLY A 917 6.68 34.16 6.36
CA GLY A 917 6.78 32.98 5.48
C GLY A 917 5.79 33.01 4.32
N VAL A 918 5.29 31.84 3.88
CA VAL A 918 4.38 31.76 2.71
C VAL A 918 2.95 32.22 3.01
N GLU A 919 2.59 32.31 4.29
CA GLU A 919 1.38 33.01 4.69
C GLU A 919 1.52 34.54 4.59
N SER A 920 2.66 35.10 4.21
CA SER A 920 2.75 36.51 3.78
C SER A 920 2.11 36.74 2.41
N PHE A 921 2.02 35.69 1.57
CA PHE A 921 1.39 35.76 0.25
C PHE A 921 -0.12 35.58 0.34
N SER A 922 -0.83 36.32 -0.50
CA SER A 922 -2.28 36.49 -0.41
C SER A 922 -3.06 35.55 -1.32
N PHE A 923 -2.48 35.12 -2.45
CA PHE A 923 -3.18 34.44 -3.54
C PHE A 923 -2.85 32.94 -3.64
N PRO A 924 -3.87 32.05 -3.75
CA PRO A 924 -5.27 32.28 -3.41
C PRO A 924 -5.49 32.28 -1.88
N SER A 925 -6.69 32.69 -1.43
CA SER A 925 -7.03 32.69 -0.01
C SER A 925 -7.15 31.27 0.56
N SER A 926 -6.18 30.84 1.36
CA SER A 926 -6.19 29.49 1.98
C SER A 926 -7.42 29.21 2.82
N HIS A 927 -7.87 30.18 3.63
CA HIS A 927 -9.03 29.99 4.51
C HIS A 927 -10.32 29.78 3.71
N ALA A 928 -10.49 30.55 2.62
CA ALA A 928 -11.65 30.39 1.74
C ALA A 928 -11.60 29.05 0.97
N THR A 929 -10.43 28.69 0.43
CA THR A 929 -10.26 27.41 -0.28
C THR A 929 -10.46 26.21 0.63
N LEU A 930 -9.80 26.16 1.79
CA LEU A 930 -9.91 25.03 2.73
C LEU A 930 -11.33 24.91 3.29
N ALA A 931 -12.03 26.02 3.53
CA ALA A 931 -13.42 26.00 3.98
C ALA A 931 -14.34 25.39 2.90
N VAL A 932 -14.22 25.80 1.63
CA VAL A 932 -14.99 25.21 0.51
C VAL A 932 -14.66 23.73 0.35
N VAL A 933 -13.38 23.38 0.35
CA VAL A 933 -12.94 22.00 0.10
C VAL A 933 -13.36 21.07 1.24
N THR A 934 -13.11 21.47 2.48
CA THR A 934 -13.40 20.63 3.65
C THR A 934 -14.90 20.55 3.92
N TYR A 935 -15.58 21.70 4.06
CA TYR A 935 -16.99 21.71 4.40
C TYR A 935 -17.87 21.36 3.19
N GLY A 936 -17.50 21.80 1.99
CA GLY A 936 -18.23 21.50 0.75
C GLY A 936 -18.15 20.03 0.35
N PHE A 937 -16.96 19.41 0.38
CA PHE A 937 -16.85 17.98 0.08
C PHE A 937 -17.50 17.12 1.18
N LEU A 938 -17.43 17.54 2.45
CA LEU A 938 -18.13 16.85 3.54
C LEU A 938 -19.64 16.95 3.38
N ALA A 939 -20.17 18.12 3.02
CA ALA A 939 -21.58 18.32 2.73
C ALA A 939 -22.06 17.41 1.60
N PHE A 940 -21.28 17.31 0.51
CA PHE A 940 -21.56 16.37 -0.58
C PHE A 940 -21.68 14.93 -0.08
N LEU A 941 -20.74 14.45 0.74
CA LEU A 941 -20.77 13.10 1.30
C LEU A 941 -21.94 12.89 2.29
N LEU A 942 -22.35 13.91 3.04
CA LEU A 942 -23.45 13.85 4.01
C LEU A 942 -24.84 13.94 3.36
N CYS A 943 -24.97 14.57 2.20
CA CYS A 943 -26.24 14.68 1.47
C CYS A 943 -26.73 13.32 0.95
N GLU A 944 -25.82 12.36 0.77
CA GLU A 944 -26.11 11.04 0.24
C GLU A 944 -27.10 10.27 1.14
N GLY A 945 -28.17 9.71 0.55
CA GLY A 945 -29.20 8.97 1.29
C GLY A 945 -30.13 9.80 2.19
N GLN A 946 -29.98 11.13 2.24
CA GLN A 946 -30.85 12.00 3.05
C GLN A 946 -32.12 12.47 2.32
N ARG A 947 -33.14 12.84 3.11
CA ARG A 947 -34.38 13.47 2.59
C ARG A 947 -34.06 14.83 1.98
N HIS A 948 -34.83 15.25 0.97
CA HIS A 948 -34.64 16.52 0.25
C HIS A 948 -34.47 17.72 1.19
N ARG A 949 -35.34 17.87 2.20
CA ARG A 949 -35.28 18.96 3.19
C ARG A 949 -33.96 19.00 3.98
N LEU A 950 -33.40 17.85 4.31
CA LEU A 950 -32.13 17.77 5.05
C LEU A 950 -30.94 18.02 4.12
N ARG A 951 -31.00 17.58 2.85
CA ARG A 951 -29.99 17.93 1.84
C ARG A 951 -29.91 19.43 1.62
N THR A 952 -31.06 20.08 1.43
CA THR A 952 -31.12 21.53 1.27
C THR A 952 -30.61 22.25 2.52
N ALA A 953 -30.92 21.75 3.72
CA ALA A 953 -30.40 22.32 4.96
C ALA A 953 -28.87 22.18 5.07
N ILE A 954 -28.31 21.00 4.80
CA ILE A 954 -26.85 20.76 4.84
C ILE A 954 -26.13 21.68 3.85
N VAL A 955 -26.62 21.78 2.61
CA VAL A 955 -26.01 22.64 1.58
C VAL A 955 -26.13 24.11 1.98
N LEU A 956 -27.30 24.55 2.45
CA LEU A 956 -27.50 25.94 2.87
C LEU A 956 -26.61 26.33 4.04
N VAL A 957 -26.55 25.49 5.09
CA VAL A 957 -25.68 25.73 6.26
C VAL A 957 -24.22 25.79 5.84
N THR A 958 -23.78 24.88 4.97
CA THR A 958 -22.41 24.86 4.45
C THR A 958 -22.09 26.11 3.63
N ALA A 959 -22.98 26.50 2.72
CA ALA A 959 -22.82 27.69 1.90
C ALA A 959 -22.76 28.97 2.75
N VAL A 960 -23.63 29.07 3.77
CA VAL A 960 -23.62 30.19 4.72
C VAL A 960 -22.32 30.23 5.52
N ALA A 961 -21.88 29.10 6.08
CA ALA A 961 -20.64 29.03 6.85
C ALA A 961 -19.41 29.41 6.02
N VAL A 962 -19.27 28.86 4.82
CA VAL A 962 -18.18 29.19 3.89
C VAL A 962 -18.21 30.66 3.48
N SER A 963 -19.40 31.22 3.21
CA SER A 963 -19.56 32.62 2.82
C SER A 963 -19.20 33.57 3.98
N LEU A 964 -19.58 33.22 5.22
CA LEU A 964 -19.21 33.98 6.42
C LEU A 964 -17.70 33.96 6.65
N ILE A 965 -17.05 32.80 6.53
CA ILE A 965 -15.59 32.70 6.62
C ILE A 965 -14.94 33.57 5.54
N ALA A 966 -15.37 33.46 4.27
CA ALA A 966 -14.83 34.26 3.17
C ALA A 966 -15.03 35.78 3.37
N ALA A 967 -16.24 36.20 3.75
CA ALA A 967 -16.58 37.60 4.00
C ALA A 967 -15.79 38.19 5.18
N SER A 968 -15.56 37.40 6.24
CA SER A 968 -14.75 37.84 7.38
C SER A 968 -13.32 38.21 6.98
N ARG A 969 -12.71 37.47 6.03
CA ARG A 969 -11.35 37.74 5.54
C ARG A 969 -11.25 39.04 4.74
N LEU A 970 -12.30 39.38 4.00
CA LEU A 970 -12.40 40.63 3.26
C LEU A 970 -12.61 41.81 4.22
N TYR A 971 -13.54 41.67 5.17
CA TYR A 971 -13.85 42.70 6.16
C TYR A 971 -12.64 43.08 7.01
N LEU A 972 -11.90 42.09 7.53
CA LEU A 972 -10.71 42.29 8.34
C LEU A 972 -9.52 42.87 7.54
N GLY A 973 -9.65 42.99 6.22
CA GLY A 973 -8.61 43.54 5.35
C GLY A 973 -7.42 42.61 5.16
N VAL A 974 -7.64 41.30 5.22
CA VAL A 974 -6.57 40.29 5.24
C VAL A 974 -6.23 39.76 3.84
N HIS A 975 -7.21 39.75 2.94
CA HIS A 975 -7.05 39.29 1.56
C HIS A 975 -7.73 40.26 0.59
N TRP A 976 -7.26 40.27 -0.65
CA TRP A 976 -7.94 40.95 -1.75
C TRP A 976 -9.23 40.21 -2.13
N VAL A 977 -10.17 40.89 -2.78
CA VAL A 977 -11.43 40.27 -3.23
C VAL A 977 -11.14 39.18 -4.24
N SER A 978 -10.25 39.45 -5.19
CA SER A 978 -9.76 38.48 -6.16
C SER A 978 -9.11 37.25 -5.50
N ASP A 979 -8.37 37.39 -4.39
CA ASP A 979 -7.79 36.24 -3.68
C ASP A 979 -8.86 35.30 -3.12
N VAL A 980 -9.94 35.88 -2.57
CA VAL A 980 -11.06 35.13 -1.99
C VAL A 980 -11.91 34.52 -3.09
N VAL A 981 -12.22 35.26 -4.15
CA VAL A 981 -12.95 34.74 -5.31
C VAL A 981 -12.19 33.60 -5.98
N ALA A 982 -10.88 33.75 -6.20
CA ALA A 982 -10.01 32.68 -6.70
C ALA A 982 -9.99 31.48 -5.77
N GLY A 983 -9.91 31.72 -4.45
CA GLY A 983 -9.91 30.64 -3.47
C GLY A 983 -11.23 29.85 -3.44
N LEU A 984 -12.37 30.53 -3.55
CA LEU A 984 -13.69 29.92 -3.62
C LEU A 984 -13.91 29.16 -4.93
N SER A 985 -13.53 29.75 -6.07
CA SER A 985 -13.72 29.17 -7.40
C SER A 985 -12.82 27.96 -7.62
N PHE A 986 -11.54 28.03 -7.23
CA PHE A 986 -10.65 26.87 -7.22
C PHE A 986 -11.19 25.74 -6.34
N GLY A 987 -11.57 26.06 -5.10
CA GLY A 987 -12.12 25.09 -4.16
C GLY A 987 -13.37 24.40 -4.72
N LEU A 988 -14.28 25.16 -5.33
CA LEU A 988 -15.52 24.63 -5.90
C LEU A 988 -15.27 23.76 -7.14
N ALA A 989 -14.34 24.16 -8.02
CA ALA A 989 -13.92 23.35 -9.15
C ALA A 989 -13.29 22.02 -8.69
N TRP A 990 -12.40 22.08 -7.69
CA TRP A 990 -11.75 20.90 -7.10
C TRP A 990 -12.75 19.93 -6.47
N VAL A 991 -13.67 20.44 -5.64
CA VAL A 991 -14.75 19.66 -5.03
C VAL A 991 -15.63 19.00 -6.08
N THR A 992 -15.93 19.71 -7.17
CA THR A 992 -16.82 19.22 -8.22
C THR A 992 -16.16 18.08 -9.02
N VAL A 993 -14.88 18.19 -9.36
CA VAL A 993 -14.13 17.09 -9.99
C VAL A 993 -14.11 15.85 -9.12
N LEU A 994 -13.84 16.00 -7.82
CA LEU A 994 -13.79 14.89 -6.88
C LEU A 994 -15.17 14.29 -6.62
N ALA A 995 -16.21 15.12 -6.54
CA ALA A 995 -17.60 14.70 -6.38
C ALA A 995 -18.05 13.86 -7.59
N VAL A 996 -17.75 14.31 -8.82
CA VAL A 996 -18.02 13.55 -10.05
C VAL A 996 -17.26 12.23 -10.02
N GLY A 997 -15.95 12.24 -9.76
CA GLY A 997 -15.14 11.02 -9.66
C GLY A 997 -15.68 10.02 -8.63
N TYR A 998 -16.15 10.51 -7.49
CA TYR A 998 -16.75 9.69 -6.45
C TYR A 998 -18.11 9.11 -6.87
N SER A 999 -18.96 9.92 -7.51
CA SER A 999 -20.29 9.52 -8.00
C SER A 999 -20.25 8.58 -9.21
N LEU A 1000 -19.14 8.48 -9.94
CA LEU A 1000 -18.97 7.60 -11.10
C LEU A 1000 -18.86 6.10 -10.74
N GLN A 1001 -19.03 5.73 -9.48
CA GLN A 1001 -18.88 4.36 -9.02
C GLN A 1001 -19.96 3.99 -7.99
N PRO A 1002 -20.21 2.68 -7.74
CA PRO A 1002 -21.30 2.26 -6.86
C PRO A 1002 -21.17 2.92 -5.48
N ILE A 1003 -22.23 3.61 -5.10
CA ILE A 1003 -22.35 4.36 -3.85
C ILE A 1003 -22.44 3.39 -2.68
N GLN A 1004 -21.58 3.59 -1.67
CA GLN A 1004 -21.68 2.89 -0.41
C GLN A 1004 -22.36 3.80 0.63
N PRO A 1005 -23.43 3.38 1.32
CA PRO A 1005 -24.16 4.24 2.24
C PRO A 1005 -23.26 4.69 3.41
N ILE A 1006 -23.01 5.99 3.50
CA ILE A 1006 -22.27 6.59 4.62
C ILE A 1006 -23.26 6.72 5.78
N GLY A 1007 -22.87 6.31 6.99
CA GLY A 1007 -23.68 6.45 8.22
C GLY A 1007 -23.84 7.90 8.67
N ALA A 1008 -24.44 8.74 7.82
CA ALA A 1008 -24.37 10.20 7.85
C ALA A 1008 -24.90 10.83 9.14
N LYS A 1009 -25.91 10.24 9.79
CA LYS A 1009 -26.42 10.75 11.08
C LYS A 1009 -25.36 10.72 12.18
N ARG A 1010 -24.60 9.62 12.28
CA ARG A 1010 -23.55 9.46 13.31
C ARG A 1010 -22.34 10.32 12.98
N LEU A 1011 -21.93 10.33 11.71
CA LEU A 1011 -20.84 11.18 11.23
C LEU A 1011 -21.12 12.66 11.49
N MET A 1012 -22.34 13.14 11.18
CA MET A 1012 -22.74 14.52 11.39
C MET A 1012 -22.68 14.92 12.87
N GLY A 1013 -23.09 14.04 13.80
CA GLY A 1013 -22.97 14.29 15.24
C GLY A 1013 -21.52 14.41 15.71
N ILE A 1014 -20.64 13.54 15.22
CA ILE A 1014 -19.21 13.56 15.56
C ILE A 1014 -18.52 14.81 14.99
N VAL A 1015 -18.82 15.17 13.74
CA VAL A 1015 -18.28 16.38 13.11
C VAL A 1015 -18.75 17.63 13.85
N ALA A 1016 -20.04 17.73 14.17
CA ALA A 1016 -20.58 18.88 14.89
C ALA A 1016 -19.94 19.01 16.28
N LEU A 1017 -19.78 17.91 17.02
CA LEU A 1017 -19.10 17.91 18.32
C LEU A 1017 -17.64 18.36 18.20
N THR A 1018 -16.92 17.84 17.20
CA THR A 1018 -15.50 18.16 16.99
C THR A 1018 -15.33 19.63 16.61
N LEU A 1019 -16.20 20.16 15.76
CA LEU A 1019 -16.17 21.55 15.31
C LEU A 1019 -16.53 22.50 16.46
N LEU A 1020 -17.57 22.20 17.24
CA LEU A 1020 -17.96 23.02 18.41
C LEU A 1020 -16.88 23.00 19.50
N ALA A 1021 -16.31 21.84 19.80
CA ALA A 1021 -15.24 21.72 20.78
C ALA A 1021 -13.97 22.44 20.31
N GLY A 1022 -13.56 22.25 19.06
CA GLY A 1022 -12.41 22.92 18.46
C GLY A 1022 -12.56 24.44 18.44
N ALA A 1023 -13.70 24.93 17.97
CA ALA A 1023 -13.99 26.36 17.91
C ALA A 1023 -14.03 27.00 19.31
N ALA A 1024 -14.78 26.43 20.25
CA ALA A 1024 -14.88 26.96 21.61
C ALA A 1024 -13.52 27.01 22.33
N LEU A 1025 -12.71 25.95 22.17
CA LEU A 1025 -11.39 25.89 22.78
C LEU A 1025 -10.38 26.86 22.15
N HIS A 1026 -10.52 27.16 20.86
CA HIS A 1026 -9.65 28.12 20.16
C HIS A 1026 -10.04 29.57 20.50
N MET A 1027 -11.33 29.91 20.37
CA MET A 1027 -11.88 31.23 20.68
C MET A 1027 -11.60 31.63 22.13
N ALA A 1028 -11.76 30.71 23.09
CA ALA A 1028 -11.49 31.01 24.50
C ALA A 1028 -10.03 31.41 24.79
N LYS A 1029 -9.09 31.13 23.88
CA LYS A 1029 -7.64 31.21 24.15
C LYS A 1029 -6.91 32.23 23.28
N ARG A 1030 -7.35 32.43 22.04
CA ARG A 1030 -6.65 33.31 21.08
C ARG A 1030 -7.45 34.50 20.58
N HIS A 1031 -8.77 34.54 20.81
CA HIS A 1031 -9.64 35.60 20.31
C HIS A 1031 -9.14 37.01 20.66
N HIS A 1032 -8.65 37.24 21.87
CA HIS A 1032 -8.08 38.54 22.25
C HIS A 1032 -6.80 38.90 21.49
N ALA A 1033 -5.94 37.92 21.22
CA ALA A 1033 -4.70 38.12 20.45
C ALA A 1033 -5.01 38.35 18.97
N ASP A 1034 -5.97 37.61 18.40
CA ASP A 1034 -6.35 37.72 17.00
C ASP A 1034 -7.11 39.04 16.73
N VAL A 1035 -7.96 39.49 17.65
CA VAL A 1035 -8.59 40.82 17.58
C VAL A 1035 -7.53 41.94 17.62
N ALA A 1036 -6.47 41.77 18.41
CA ALA A 1036 -5.36 42.72 18.45
C ALA A 1036 -4.55 42.72 17.15
N LEU A 1037 -4.35 41.54 16.54
CA LEU A 1037 -3.63 41.36 15.27
C LEU A 1037 -4.32 42.07 14.09
N TYR A 1038 -5.66 42.06 14.04
CA TYR A 1038 -6.44 42.66 12.94
C TYR A 1038 -6.79 44.15 13.16
N ARG A 1039 -6.26 44.78 14.21
CA ARG A 1039 -6.50 46.20 14.49
C ARG A 1039 -5.85 47.09 13.42
N ARG A 1040 -6.61 48.06 12.88
CA ARG A 1040 -6.10 49.06 11.92
C ARG A 1040 -5.03 49.94 12.57
N LEU A 1041 -3.82 49.98 12.00
CA LEU A 1041 -2.77 50.94 12.36
C LEU A 1041 -2.93 52.20 11.52
N GLU A 1042 -3.43 53.30 12.08
CA GLU A 1042 -3.33 54.63 11.45
C GLU A 1042 -1.97 55.23 11.79
N ARG A 1043 -1.07 55.33 10.80
CA ARG A 1043 0.26 55.91 11.01
C ARG A 1043 0.32 57.27 10.34
N THR A 1044 -0.11 58.31 11.06
CA THR A 1044 0.01 59.69 10.59
C THR A 1044 1.47 60.12 10.52
N GLU A 1045 2.01 60.27 9.32
CA GLU A 1045 3.37 60.74 9.09
C GLU A 1045 3.41 62.28 9.16
N ARG A 1046 4.39 62.83 9.90
CA ARG A 1046 4.45 64.27 10.20
C ARG A 1046 5.64 64.90 9.49
N MET A 1047 5.40 65.94 8.70
CA MET A 1047 6.43 66.71 7.99
C MET A 1047 6.41 68.19 8.40
N THR A 1048 7.52 68.91 8.30
CA THR A 1048 7.56 70.38 8.52
C THR A 1048 7.37 71.15 7.20
N ALA A 1049 6.91 72.41 7.28
CA ALA A 1049 6.73 73.26 6.09
C ALA A 1049 8.02 73.47 5.29
N THR A 1050 9.16 73.58 5.97
CA THR A 1050 10.50 73.67 5.37
C THR A 1050 10.91 72.37 4.67
N GLN A 1051 10.63 71.20 5.26
CA GLN A 1051 10.87 69.91 4.59
C GLN A 1051 9.99 69.72 3.35
N TRP A 1052 8.71 70.10 3.45
CA TRP A 1052 7.77 70.03 2.34
C TRP A 1052 8.23 70.89 1.16
N ARG A 1053 8.50 72.19 1.38
CA ARG A 1053 9.00 73.10 0.34
C ARG A 1053 10.40 72.74 -0.15
N GLY A 1054 11.26 72.21 0.72
CA GLY A 1054 12.64 71.82 0.42
C GLY A 1054 12.81 70.55 -0.42
N GLY A 1055 11.73 69.82 -0.72
CA GLY A 1055 11.76 68.68 -1.64
C GLY A 1055 10.77 67.56 -1.31
N ALA A 1056 10.22 67.51 -0.09
CA ALA A 1056 9.25 66.47 0.26
C ALA A 1056 7.89 66.63 -0.46
N TRP A 1057 7.59 67.80 -1.05
CA TRP A 1057 6.46 67.93 -1.97
C TRP A 1057 6.52 66.92 -3.14
N ARG A 1058 7.73 66.44 -3.52
CA ARG A 1058 7.94 65.42 -4.56
C ARG A 1058 7.54 64.01 -4.13
N THR A 1059 7.44 63.72 -2.83
CA THR A 1059 7.01 62.40 -2.35
C THR A 1059 5.51 62.19 -2.48
N LEU A 1060 4.75 63.26 -2.74
CA LEU A 1060 3.32 63.19 -3.02
C LEU A 1060 3.01 62.78 -4.46
N PRO A 1061 1.88 62.09 -4.72
CA PRO A 1061 1.55 61.54 -6.03
C PRO A 1061 1.61 62.59 -7.15
N VAL A 1062 2.08 62.16 -8.33
CA VAL A 1062 2.23 63.01 -9.54
C VAL A 1062 0.89 63.39 -10.15
N GLY A 1063 -0.07 62.49 -10.07
CA GLY A 1063 -1.41 62.74 -10.54
C GLY A 1063 -2.42 61.79 -9.96
N ARG A 1064 -3.66 62.07 -10.30
CA ARG A 1064 -4.82 61.29 -9.93
C ARG A 1064 -4.76 59.93 -10.61
N VAL A 1065 -4.53 58.91 -9.79
CA VAL A 1065 -4.78 57.52 -10.16
C VAL A 1065 -6.29 57.31 -10.26
N ALA A 1066 -6.80 57.13 -11.48
CA ALA A 1066 -8.20 56.84 -11.74
C ALA A 1066 -8.63 55.50 -11.13
N VAL A 1067 -9.95 55.27 -11.11
CA VAL A 1067 -10.55 53.97 -10.78
C VAL A 1067 -9.90 52.86 -11.61
N VAL A 1068 -9.53 53.16 -12.86
CA VAL A 1068 -8.89 52.20 -13.78
C VAL A 1068 -7.35 52.18 -13.64
N GLY A 1069 -6.79 52.65 -12.51
CA GLY A 1069 -5.35 52.64 -12.21
C GLY A 1069 -4.46 53.51 -13.12
N ARG A 1070 -5.02 54.08 -14.18
CA ARG A 1070 -4.35 55.01 -15.08
C ARG A 1070 -4.21 56.37 -14.40
N ILE A 1071 -3.03 56.98 -14.56
CA ILE A 1071 -2.81 58.35 -14.13
C ILE A 1071 -3.24 59.26 -15.29
N ASP A 1072 -4.42 59.85 -15.15
CA ASP A 1072 -5.06 60.59 -16.26
C ASP A 1072 -5.00 62.11 -16.08
N GLU A 1073 -4.89 62.60 -14.85
CA GLU A 1073 -4.89 64.03 -14.52
C GLU A 1073 -3.75 64.34 -13.56
N PRO A 1074 -2.88 65.32 -13.83
CA PRO A 1074 -1.80 65.69 -12.92
C PRO A 1074 -2.35 66.39 -11.67
N PHE A 1075 -1.67 66.20 -10.54
CA PHE A 1075 -1.91 67.00 -9.34
C PHE A 1075 -1.10 68.29 -9.43
N SER A 1076 -1.70 69.27 -10.12
CA SER A 1076 -1.11 70.57 -10.37
C SER A 1076 -1.13 71.51 -9.15
N VAL A 1077 -1.81 71.12 -8.07
CA VAL A 1077 -1.94 71.93 -6.85
C VAL A 1077 -1.63 71.08 -5.61
N GLN A 1078 -0.82 71.62 -4.69
CA GLN A 1078 -0.71 71.12 -3.32
C GLN A 1078 -0.99 72.28 -2.35
N TRP A 1079 -1.89 72.07 -1.40
CA TRP A 1079 -2.37 73.13 -0.53
C TRP A 1079 -2.31 72.70 0.94
N ALA A 1080 -1.52 73.41 1.74
CA ALA A 1080 -1.47 73.27 3.18
C ALA A 1080 -2.43 74.25 3.87
N ALA A 1081 -3.61 73.78 4.31
CA ALA A 1081 -4.62 74.58 5.03
C ALA A 1081 -5.74 73.71 5.60
N THR A 1082 -6.51 74.22 6.58
CA THR A 1082 -7.73 73.52 7.03
C THR A 1082 -8.82 73.62 5.96
N ALA A 1083 -9.70 72.62 5.86
CA ALA A 1083 -10.81 72.61 4.89
C ALA A 1083 -11.68 73.89 4.96
N ARG A 1084 -12.00 74.36 6.17
CA ARG A 1084 -12.74 75.61 6.39
C ARG A 1084 -12.02 76.84 5.85
N THR A 1085 -10.68 76.89 5.98
CA THR A 1085 -9.87 77.99 5.46
C THR A 1085 -9.88 78.01 3.93
N ILE A 1086 -9.74 76.83 3.30
CA ILE A 1086 -9.78 76.67 1.85
C ILE A 1086 -11.12 77.16 1.31
N GLU A 1087 -12.22 76.72 1.91
CA GLU A 1087 -13.57 77.10 1.47
C GLU A 1087 -13.81 78.62 1.53
N ARG A 1088 -13.44 79.28 2.64
CA ARG A 1088 -13.55 80.75 2.77
C ARG A 1088 -12.74 81.49 1.71
N VAL A 1089 -11.50 81.05 1.48
CA VAL A 1089 -10.59 81.67 0.50
C VAL A 1089 -11.11 81.50 -0.93
N MET A 1090 -11.64 80.32 -1.25
CA MET A 1090 -12.27 80.04 -2.55
C MET A 1090 -13.49 80.93 -2.80
N GLN A 1091 -14.39 81.06 -1.81
CA GLN A 1091 -15.56 81.92 -1.91
C GLN A 1091 -15.19 83.41 -2.13
N ALA A 1092 -14.18 83.91 -1.41
CA ALA A 1092 -13.70 85.29 -1.57
C ALA A 1092 -13.14 85.59 -2.97
N GLN A 1093 -12.65 84.56 -3.69
CA GLN A 1093 -12.08 84.65 -5.03
C GLN A 1093 -13.11 84.35 -6.15
N GLY A 1094 -14.41 84.31 -5.80
CA GLY A 1094 -15.50 84.08 -6.76
C GLY A 1094 -15.68 82.63 -7.18
N TRP A 1095 -15.11 81.65 -6.46
CA TRP A 1095 -15.37 80.23 -6.68
C TRP A 1095 -16.59 79.76 -5.88
N ARG A 1096 -17.39 78.86 -6.46
CA ARG A 1096 -18.55 78.23 -5.82
C ARG A 1096 -18.21 76.79 -5.46
N ALA A 1097 -18.67 76.30 -4.30
CA ALA A 1097 -18.55 74.89 -3.97
C ALA A 1097 -19.39 74.03 -4.93
N ALA A 1098 -18.82 72.92 -5.39
CA ALA A 1098 -19.51 71.96 -6.26
C ALA A 1098 -19.67 70.62 -5.56
N ARG A 1099 -20.76 69.90 -5.88
CA ARG A 1099 -20.97 68.54 -5.36
C ARG A 1099 -20.33 67.53 -6.30
N SER A 1100 -19.63 66.57 -5.71
CA SER A 1100 -19.01 65.43 -6.38
C SER A 1100 -19.71 64.09 -6.08
N ASP A 1101 -20.97 64.14 -5.63
CA ASP A 1101 -21.78 62.95 -5.34
C ASP A 1101 -22.45 62.41 -6.61
N PRO A 1102 -22.63 61.09 -6.75
CA PRO A 1102 -23.42 60.53 -7.83
C PRO A 1102 -24.87 60.98 -7.64
N ALA A 1103 -25.35 61.85 -8.53
CA ALA A 1103 -26.77 62.16 -8.61
C ALA A 1103 -27.51 60.88 -9.05
N TRP A 1104 -28.00 60.09 -8.09
CA TRP A 1104 -29.15 59.23 -8.35
C TRP A 1104 -30.28 60.12 -8.90
N PRO A 1105 -31.09 59.72 -9.89
CA PRO A 1105 -31.96 60.64 -10.59
C PRO A 1105 -32.97 61.27 -9.63
N ALA A 1106 -32.63 62.46 -9.13
CA ALA A 1106 -33.54 63.37 -8.48
C ALA A 1106 -34.17 64.18 -9.62
N VAL A 1107 -35.50 64.08 -9.71
CA VAL A 1107 -36.37 64.87 -10.59
C VAL A 1107 -35.91 66.35 -10.58
N PRO A 1108 -35.84 67.04 -11.73
CA PRO A 1108 -35.44 68.44 -11.76
C PRO A 1108 -36.45 69.27 -10.99
N ALA A 1109 -36.07 69.73 -9.79
CA ALA A 1109 -36.83 70.73 -9.07
C ALA A 1109 -36.59 72.08 -9.76
N SER A 1110 -37.60 72.52 -10.51
CA SER A 1110 -37.96 73.90 -10.85
C SER A 1110 -36.88 74.98 -10.70
N GLY A 1111 -36.42 75.52 -11.83
CA GLY A 1111 -36.26 76.96 -12.06
C GLY A 1111 -35.32 77.78 -11.16
N ASP A 1112 -34.42 77.18 -10.39
CA ASP A 1112 -33.47 77.94 -9.57
C ASP A 1112 -32.16 78.19 -10.37
N GLU A 1113 -31.93 79.42 -10.82
CA GLU A 1113 -30.67 79.89 -11.43
C GLU A 1113 -29.45 79.79 -10.48
N ARG A 1114 -29.67 79.29 -9.25
CA ARG A 1114 -28.65 78.96 -8.25
C ARG A 1114 -28.29 77.47 -8.18
N ALA A 1115 -28.72 76.65 -9.14
CA ALA A 1115 -28.33 75.25 -9.22
C ALA A 1115 -26.79 75.11 -9.32
N THR A 1116 -26.19 74.31 -8.43
CA THR A 1116 -24.75 74.03 -8.45
C THR A 1116 -24.40 73.27 -9.74
N PRO A 1117 -23.38 73.70 -10.52
CA PRO A 1117 -23.02 73.02 -11.76
C PRO A 1117 -22.60 71.57 -11.46
N ALA A 1118 -23.18 70.61 -12.19
CA ALA A 1118 -22.77 69.22 -12.12
C ALA A 1118 -21.38 69.07 -12.76
N ILE A 1119 -20.40 68.64 -11.97
CA ILE A 1119 -19.02 68.39 -12.42
C ILE A 1119 -18.79 66.91 -12.67
N ALA A 1120 -17.82 66.57 -13.52
CA ALA A 1120 -17.48 65.17 -13.75
C ALA A 1120 -17.04 64.47 -12.44
N LEU A 1121 -17.60 63.29 -12.17
CA LEU A 1121 -17.24 62.47 -11.02
C LEU A 1121 -15.83 61.90 -11.22
N LYS A 1122 -14.94 62.14 -10.26
CA LYS A 1122 -13.53 61.70 -10.34
C LYS A 1122 -13.11 61.06 -9.03
N PHE A 1123 -12.29 60.02 -9.12
CA PHE A 1123 -11.73 59.35 -7.95
C PHE A 1123 -10.20 59.35 -8.02
N HIS A 1124 -9.57 59.45 -6.86
CA HIS A 1124 -8.16 59.21 -6.65
C HIS A 1124 -8.00 57.97 -5.78
N GLU A 1125 -7.43 56.89 -6.33
CA GLU A 1125 -7.24 55.62 -5.60
C GLU A 1125 -8.55 55.12 -4.94
N GLY A 1126 -9.68 55.27 -5.65
CA GLY A 1126 -11.01 54.89 -5.16
C GLY A 1126 -11.67 55.87 -4.18
N ALA A 1127 -11.03 56.97 -3.79
CA ALA A 1127 -11.63 58.02 -2.96
C ALA A 1127 -12.17 59.19 -3.80
N ALA A 1128 -13.39 59.64 -3.52
CA ALA A 1128 -13.96 60.86 -4.09
C ALA A 1128 -13.20 62.10 -3.56
N PRO A 1129 -13.17 63.23 -4.29
CA PRO A 1129 -12.58 64.46 -3.78
C PRO A 1129 -13.33 64.88 -2.52
N ALA A 1130 -12.58 65.23 -1.48
CA ALA A 1130 -13.15 65.71 -0.23
C ALA A 1130 -13.72 67.13 -0.38
N MET A 1131 -13.19 67.91 -1.32
CA MET A 1131 -13.69 69.24 -1.68
C MET A 1131 -13.59 69.46 -3.19
N ALA A 1132 -14.59 70.14 -3.76
CA ALA A 1132 -14.58 70.56 -5.15
C ALA A 1132 -15.14 71.97 -5.31
N PHE A 1133 -14.54 72.77 -6.19
CA PHE A 1133 -14.91 74.16 -6.45
C PHE A 1133 -14.97 74.45 -7.94
N VAL A 1134 -15.88 75.34 -8.35
CA VAL A 1134 -16.09 75.73 -9.75
C VAL A 1134 -16.11 77.25 -9.92
N ARG A 1135 -15.60 77.72 -11.06
CA ARG A 1135 -15.65 79.12 -11.48
C ARG A 1135 -15.85 79.21 -13.00
N ILE A 1136 -16.70 80.13 -13.45
CA ILE A 1136 -16.93 80.36 -14.89
C ILE A 1136 -15.69 81.05 -15.47
N ALA A 1137 -15.14 80.50 -16.56
CA ALA A 1137 -13.90 80.92 -17.18
C ALA A 1137 -14.12 81.80 -18.43
N ASP A 1138 -15.18 81.52 -19.19
CA ASP A 1138 -15.62 82.30 -20.35
C ASP A 1138 -17.16 82.26 -20.42
N GLU A 1139 -17.80 83.43 -20.30
CA GLU A 1139 -19.26 83.56 -20.33
C GLU A 1139 -19.86 83.26 -21.71
N ALA A 1140 -19.08 83.35 -22.80
CA ALA A 1140 -19.56 83.12 -24.16
C ALA A 1140 -19.68 81.63 -24.55
N HIS A 1141 -18.91 80.75 -23.90
CA HIS A 1141 -18.83 79.31 -24.21
C HIS A 1141 -19.17 78.40 -23.03
N ASP A 1142 -19.66 78.99 -21.93
CA ASP A 1142 -20.07 78.32 -20.69
C ASP A 1142 -18.99 77.40 -20.09
N THR A 1143 -17.70 77.72 -20.31
CA THR A 1143 -16.59 76.87 -19.84
C THR A 1143 -16.33 77.09 -18.35
N LEU A 1144 -16.19 75.99 -17.61
CA LEU A 1144 -15.97 75.96 -16.17
C LEU A 1144 -14.51 75.59 -15.84
N LEU A 1145 -13.89 76.35 -14.95
CA LEU A 1145 -12.70 75.91 -14.23
C LEU A 1145 -13.14 75.12 -13.00
N VAL A 1146 -12.61 73.90 -12.84
CA VAL A 1146 -12.96 72.99 -11.75
C VAL A 1146 -11.70 72.63 -10.95
N LEU A 1147 -11.69 72.96 -9.66
CA LEU A 1147 -10.67 72.53 -8.70
C LEU A 1147 -11.22 71.34 -7.91
N ARG A 1148 -10.48 70.22 -7.86
CA ARG A 1148 -10.79 69.07 -7.00
C ARG A 1148 -9.64 68.83 -6.04
N LEU A 1149 -9.94 68.62 -4.75
CA LEU A 1149 -8.96 68.42 -3.69
C LEU A 1149 -9.20 67.09 -2.96
N TRP A 1150 -8.11 66.34 -2.77
CA TRP A 1150 -8.04 65.12 -1.97
C TRP A 1150 -7.07 65.34 -0.80
N PRO A 1151 -7.32 64.75 0.37
CA PRO A 1151 -6.36 64.78 1.46
C PRO A 1151 -5.11 63.98 1.06
N ALA A 1152 -3.92 64.54 1.31
CA ALA A 1152 -2.67 63.82 1.16
C ALA A 1152 -2.61 62.75 2.27
N ALA A 1153 -2.73 61.48 1.89
CA ALA A 1153 -2.90 60.33 2.79
C ALA A 1153 -1.98 60.40 4.02
N ASP A 1154 -2.57 60.36 5.21
CA ASP A 1154 -1.93 60.35 6.54
C ASP A 1154 -0.82 61.38 6.81
N LEU A 1155 -0.65 62.40 5.95
CA LEU A 1155 0.42 63.39 6.04
C LEU A 1155 -0.09 64.72 6.59
N VAL A 1156 0.56 65.21 7.65
CA VAL A 1156 0.19 66.48 8.28
C VAL A 1156 1.42 67.36 8.49
N LEU A 1157 1.27 68.65 8.17
CA LEU A 1157 2.33 69.64 8.31
C LEU A 1157 2.36 70.19 9.74
N ARG A 1158 3.52 70.12 10.40
CA ARG A 1158 3.73 70.72 11.73
C ARG A 1158 4.13 72.18 11.58
N SER A 1159 3.27 73.09 12.03
CA SER A 1159 3.57 74.52 12.16
C SER A 1159 4.00 74.85 13.60
N PRO A 1160 5.07 75.64 13.81
CA PRO A 1160 5.48 76.09 15.15
C PRO A 1160 4.43 76.95 15.87
N ARG A 1161 3.56 77.67 15.14
CA ARG A 1161 2.60 78.64 15.71
C ARG A 1161 1.13 78.20 15.65
N HIS A 1162 0.76 77.28 14.76
CA HIS A 1162 -0.64 76.94 14.47
C HIS A 1162 -0.99 75.45 14.58
N GLY A 1163 -0.10 74.63 15.17
CA GLY A 1163 -0.33 73.20 15.32
C GLY A 1163 -0.16 72.42 14.01
N THR A 1164 -0.86 71.29 13.89
CA THR A 1164 -0.79 70.40 12.73
C THR A 1164 -1.83 70.78 11.67
N VAL A 1165 -1.39 71.10 10.45
CA VAL A 1165 -2.22 71.54 9.32
C VAL A 1165 -2.29 70.44 8.26
N PRO A 1166 -3.49 70.03 7.79
CA PRO A 1166 -3.61 69.00 6.78
C PRO A 1166 -3.09 69.48 5.42
N LEU A 1167 -2.49 68.56 4.67
CA LEU A 1167 -1.99 68.79 3.33
C LEU A 1167 -2.99 68.21 2.33
N TRP A 1168 -3.31 68.98 1.29
CA TRP A 1168 -4.23 68.61 0.22
C TRP A 1168 -3.49 68.53 -1.10
N THR A 1169 -3.86 67.58 -1.95
CA THR A 1169 -3.41 67.49 -3.34
C THR A 1169 -4.61 67.67 -4.25
N GLY A 1170 -4.48 68.45 -5.31
CA GLY A 1170 -5.58 68.79 -6.19
C GLY A 1170 -5.21 68.93 -7.64
N THR A 1171 -6.23 68.83 -8.47
CA THR A 1171 -6.16 69.05 -9.91
C THR A 1171 -7.09 70.19 -10.30
N VAL A 1172 -6.67 70.97 -11.29
CA VAL A 1172 -7.46 72.06 -11.87
C VAL A 1172 -7.69 71.72 -13.33
N THR A 1173 -8.95 71.57 -13.73
CA THR A 1173 -9.36 71.24 -15.09
C THR A 1173 -10.23 72.34 -15.68
N ARG A 1174 -10.27 72.40 -17.02
CA ARG A 1174 -11.28 73.17 -17.76
C ARG A 1174 -12.30 72.19 -18.34
N GLU A 1175 -13.56 72.36 -17.98
CA GLU A 1175 -14.68 71.50 -18.35
C GLU A 1175 -15.72 72.30 -19.12
N SER A 1176 -16.29 71.72 -20.17
CA SER A 1176 -17.42 72.32 -20.91
C SER A 1176 -18.70 71.56 -20.58
N PRO A 1177 -19.83 72.24 -20.31
CA PRO A 1177 -21.12 71.58 -20.12
C PRO A 1177 -21.55 70.88 -21.40
N ALA A 1178 -21.94 69.61 -21.30
CA ALA A 1178 -22.41 68.84 -22.45
C ALA A 1178 -23.88 69.18 -22.77
N THR A 1179 -24.17 69.60 -24.00
CA THR A 1179 -25.54 69.71 -24.53
C THR A 1179 -26.14 68.32 -24.74
N ALA A 1180 -27.30 68.06 -24.13
CA ALA A 1180 -27.90 66.73 -23.96
C ALA A 1180 -28.78 66.25 -25.12
N PHE A 1181 -28.73 64.94 -25.39
CA PHE A 1181 -29.94 64.17 -25.73
C PHE A 1181 -30.73 63.95 -24.42
N ALA A 1182 -32.03 64.26 -24.42
CA ALA A 1182 -32.87 64.38 -23.22
C ALA A 1182 -33.13 63.08 -22.41
N TRP A 1183 -32.45 61.96 -22.70
CA TRP A 1183 -32.65 60.66 -22.04
C TRP A 1183 -31.34 59.92 -21.75
N SER A 1184 -30.18 60.58 -21.85
CA SER A 1184 -28.88 59.91 -21.72
C SER A 1184 -27.88 60.77 -20.93
N PHE A 1185 -27.14 60.13 -20.02
CA PHE A 1185 -26.12 60.71 -19.14
C PHE A 1185 -25.28 61.80 -19.85
N SER A 1186 -25.29 63.02 -19.35
CA SER A 1186 -24.36 64.07 -19.81
C SER A 1186 -22.98 63.80 -19.21
N VAL A 1187 -21.98 63.59 -20.07
CA VAL A 1187 -20.57 63.48 -19.66
C VAL A 1187 -19.88 64.78 -20.04
N PRO A 1188 -19.48 65.64 -19.09
CA PRO A 1188 -18.71 66.86 -19.38
C PRO A 1188 -17.44 66.51 -20.16
N SER A 1189 -17.14 67.24 -21.23
CA SER A 1189 -15.88 67.08 -21.96
C SER A 1189 -14.78 67.87 -21.27
N ILE A 1190 -13.63 67.22 -21.07
CA ILE A 1190 -12.46 67.80 -20.42
C ILE A 1190 -11.46 68.19 -21.49
N ASN A 1191 -10.92 69.42 -21.40
CA ASN A 1191 -9.80 69.80 -22.22
C ASN A 1191 -8.51 69.16 -21.67
N GLU A 1192 -7.73 68.50 -22.52
CA GLU A 1192 -6.48 67.82 -22.12
C GLU A 1192 -5.34 68.77 -21.70
N ASP A 1193 -5.51 70.10 -21.78
CA ASP A 1193 -4.56 71.08 -21.25
C ASP A 1193 -4.72 71.29 -19.74
N PHE A 1194 -3.72 70.86 -18.96
CA PHE A 1194 -3.67 71.03 -17.50
C PHE A 1194 -2.79 72.20 -17.05
N THR A 1195 -2.03 72.80 -17.95
CA THR A 1195 -1.07 73.86 -17.63
C THR A 1195 -1.77 75.20 -17.48
N ALA A 1196 -2.56 75.60 -18.49
CA ALA A 1196 -3.24 76.88 -18.49
C ALA A 1196 -4.28 77.02 -17.35
N PRO A 1197 -5.11 76.00 -17.04
CA PRO A 1197 -6.06 76.06 -15.93
C PRO A 1197 -5.38 76.20 -14.56
N ALA A 1198 -4.31 75.45 -14.30
CA ALA A 1198 -3.57 75.52 -13.05
C ALA A 1198 -2.88 76.87 -12.85
N ALA A 1199 -2.25 77.40 -13.92
CA ALA A 1199 -1.66 78.74 -13.88
C ALA A 1199 -2.72 79.83 -13.67
N ALA A 1200 -3.90 79.72 -14.31
CA ALA A 1200 -5.02 80.64 -14.10
C ALA A 1200 -5.56 80.58 -12.66
N PHE A 1201 -5.63 79.39 -12.06
CA PHE A 1201 -6.01 79.20 -10.66
C PHE A 1201 -5.01 79.83 -9.69
N ALA A 1202 -3.70 79.68 -9.95
CA ALA A 1202 -2.68 80.13 -9.00
C ALA A 1202 -2.41 81.65 -9.02
N ARG A 1203 -2.67 82.34 -10.14
CA ARG A 1203 -2.40 83.80 -10.31
C ARG A 1203 -2.90 84.72 -9.18
N PRO A 1204 -4.09 84.53 -8.58
CA PRO A 1204 -4.58 85.39 -7.50
C PRO A 1204 -3.89 85.18 -6.14
N PHE A 1205 -3.06 84.14 -5.99
CA PHE A 1205 -2.42 83.78 -4.73
C PHE A 1205 -0.98 84.29 -4.68
N ALA A 1206 -0.72 85.30 -3.86
CA ALA A 1206 0.60 85.91 -3.72
C ALA A 1206 1.64 85.00 -3.02
N ASP A 1207 1.18 83.97 -2.31
CA ASP A 1207 1.98 82.96 -1.60
C ASP A 1207 2.20 81.67 -2.41
N ALA A 1208 1.65 81.58 -3.63
CA ALA A 1208 1.78 80.40 -4.47
C ALA A 1208 3.19 80.29 -5.06
N GLN A 1209 3.89 79.20 -4.75
CA GLN A 1209 5.19 78.87 -5.31
C GLN A 1209 5.03 77.85 -6.44
N SER A 1210 5.49 78.18 -7.65
CA SER A 1210 5.57 77.20 -8.75
C SER A 1210 6.86 76.40 -8.64
N VAL A 1211 6.75 75.07 -8.64
CA VAL A 1211 7.89 74.14 -8.71
C VAL A 1211 7.69 73.19 -9.89
N THR A 1212 8.77 72.84 -10.59
CA THR A 1212 8.71 71.93 -11.73
C THR A 1212 9.08 70.52 -11.30
N ARG A 1213 8.30 69.54 -11.75
CA ARG A 1213 8.48 68.11 -11.50
C ARG A 1213 8.97 67.43 -12.79
N ASP A 1214 10.17 66.85 -12.72
CA ASP A 1214 10.84 66.20 -13.85
C ASP A 1214 10.94 64.68 -13.67
N ASP A 1215 9.93 64.04 -13.07
CA ASP A 1215 9.94 62.58 -12.86
C ASP A 1215 9.43 61.81 -14.09
N PRO A 1216 9.83 60.53 -14.29
CA PRO A 1216 9.39 59.74 -15.44
C PRO A 1216 7.86 59.59 -15.53
N ALA A 1217 7.16 59.69 -14.40
CA ALA A 1217 5.71 59.63 -14.32
C ALA A 1217 5.03 60.89 -14.88
N SER A 1218 5.68 62.06 -14.85
CA SER A 1218 5.18 63.28 -15.51
C SER A 1218 5.12 63.16 -17.04
N ALA A 1219 5.92 62.28 -17.64
CA ALA A 1219 5.90 62.02 -19.09
C ALA A 1219 4.59 61.35 -19.58
N ALA A 1220 3.76 60.83 -18.66
CA ALA A 1220 2.45 60.25 -18.98
C ALA A 1220 1.43 61.30 -19.45
N PHE A 1221 1.65 62.59 -19.15
CA PHE A 1221 0.72 63.67 -19.47
C PHE A 1221 1.19 64.44 -20.71
N ARG A 1222 0.50 64.30 -21.85
CA ARG A 1222 0.94 64.92 -23.12
C ARG A 1222 0.84 66.45 -23.17
N ARG A 1223 0.05 67.07 -22.28
CA ARG A 1223 -0.25 68.52 -22.28
C ARG A 1223 -0.21 69.10 -20.85
N TRP A 1224 0.89 68.83 -20.15
CA TRP A 1224 1.24 69.43 -18.86
C TRP A 1224 2.73 69.79 -18.84
N ASP A 1225 3.09 70.99 -18.37
CA ASP A 1225 4.47 71.48 -18.33
C ASP A 1225 5.25 71.07 -17.06
N GLY A 1226 4.70 70.14 -16.28
CA GLY A 1226 5.31 69.63 -15.05
C GLY A 1226 5.23 70.58 -13.86
N ARG A 1227 4.59 71.76 -13.99
CA ARG A 1227 4.47 72.71 -12.87
C ARG A 1227 3.42 72.27 -11.86
N VAL A 1228 3.84 72.26 -10.59
CA VAL A 1228 2.99 72.07 -9.40
C VAL A 1228 3.01 73.37 -8.59
N TRP A 1229 1.84 73.84 -8.19
CA TRP A 1229 1.68 75.03 -7.36
C TRP A 1229 1.54 74.65 -5.90
N LEU A 1230 2.46 75.13 -5.06
CA LEU A 1230 2.45 74.92 -3.62
C LEU A 1230 1.82 76.15 -2.94
N LEU A 1231 0.69 75.96 -2.24
CA LEU A 1231 -0.02 77.01 -1.49
C LEU A 1231 0.02 76.73 0.02
N CYS A 1232 0.22 77.76 0.83
CA CYS A 1232 0.26 77.64 2.28
C CYS A 1232 -0.50 78.80 2.92
N THR A 1233 -1.81 78.60 3.18
CA THR A 1233 -2.63 79.63 3.80
C THR A 1233 -2.70 79.43 5.31
N ALA A 1234 -2.06 80.33 6.05
CA ALA A 1234 -2.19 80.38 7.50
C ALA A 1234 -3.59 80.87 7.91
N VAL A 1235 -4.07 80.38 9.06
CA VAL A 1235 -5.37 80.70 9.64
C VAL A 1235 -5.57 82.22 9.71
N LEU A 1236 -6.51 82.76 8.93
CA LEU A 1236 -7.10 84.07 9.21
C LEU A 1236 -7.80 83.96 10.57
N SER A 1237 -7.26 84.60 11.60
CA SER A 1237 -7.91 84.67 12.91
C SER A 1237 -9.24 85.41 12.79
N ASP A 1238 -10.31 84.77 13.26
CA ASP A 1238 -11.63 85.40 13.39
C ASP A 1238 -11.59 86.64 14.32
N ALA A 1239 -12.44 87.60 13.99
CA ALA A 1239 -12.97 88.68 14.83
C ALA A 1239 -12.09 89.91 15.13
N SER A 1240 -12.19 90.94 14.27
CA SER A 1240 -12.67 92.28 14.65
C SER A 1240 -12.63 93.18 13.41
N GLY A 1241 -13.70 93.93 13.18
CA GLY A 1241 -13.78 94.87 12.07
C GLY A 1241 -12.79 96.00 12.27
N ASP A 1242 -11.75 96.03 11.44
CA ASP A 1242 -11.10 97.29 11.09
C ASP A 1242 -10.51 97.20 9.68
N ARG A 1243 -10.80 98.22 8.86
CA ARG A 1243 -10.27 98.33 7.50
C ARG A 1243 -8.80 98.74 7.57
N THR A 1244 -8.05 98.33 6.55
CA THR A 1244 -6.68 98.79 6.22
C THR A 1244 -5.51 98.32 7.11
N ARG A 1245 -5.01 97.11 6.87
CA ARG A 1245 -3.55 96.83 6.84
C ARG A 1245 -3.22 95.78 5.76
N GLN A 1246 -2.47 96.21 4.74
CA GLN A 1246 -1.78 95.32 3.81
C GLN A 1246 -0.75 94.50 4.60
N TYR A 1247 -0.98 93.18 4.73
CA TYR A 1247 0.04 92.24 5.20
C TYR A 1247 0.73 91.60 4.00
N SER A 1248 2.05 91.76 3.92
CA SER A 1248 2.89 91.06 2.95
C SER A 1248 2.87 89.54 3.26
N PRO A 1249 2.64 88.64 2.27
CA PRO A 1249 2.42 87.22 2.51
C PRO A 1249 3.69 86.39 2.73
N SER A 1250 4.88 86.99 2.77
CA SER A 1250 6.15 86.25 2.72
C SER A 1250 6.58 85.56 4.02
N GLY A 1251 5.82 85.65 5.13
CA GLY A 1251 6.31 85.25 6.46
C GLY A 1251 5.56 84.13 7.19
N ALA A 1252 4.44 83.60 6.69
CA ALA A 1252 3.56 82.77 7.51
C ALA A 1252 3.90 81.26 7.57
N CYS A 1253 4.75 80.76 6.66
CA CYS A 1253 5.17 79.35 6.62
C CYS A 1253 6.71 79.17 6.60
N GLY A 1254 7.47 80.21 7.00
CA GLY A 1254 8.93 80.18 7.13
C GLY A 1254 9.40 79.66 8.48
#